data_AF-A0AAJ2HJG4-F1
#
_entry.id   AF-A0AAJ2HJG4-F1
#
_cell.length_a   1.000
_cell.length_b   1.000
_cell.length_c   1.000
_cell.angle_alpha   90.00
_cell.angle_beta   90.00
_cell.angle_gamma   90.00
#
_symmetry.space_group_name_H-M   'P 1'
#
loop_
_entity.id
_entity.type
_entity.pdbx_description
1 polymer ?
#
loop_
_entity_poly.entity_id
_entity_poly.type
_entity_poly.pdbx_seq_one_letter_code
_entity_poly.pdbx_strand_id
1 'polypeptide(L)'
;MDTESRPLADLTRFRPGNIISDSVFFDSSAMTEQDIQAFLEARVPSCQSGYTCLKDKLDTSRSTSADAMCGAYPGAANERASRIIYKVAQACGINPRVILVTLQKEQGLVTHTWPSDWRYTIAMGQGCPDTAACDQRYYGFFNQVYGAAWQMKRYANPPGTSAYFTWYAPGKTWNIRYNPEVSCGSSPVFVENQATANLYYYTPYQPNAAALRAGYAASSDPCSAYGNRNFYNYFTDWFGSTQYPATDTPFVDVSSSPQSRVFNVFAKEIVWVAEQGISAGWALNDGAKEYRPTAAVTRDVMAAFLYRLAGQPAYTPPAQSPFVDVAVTYPFYKEIAWLASTGVSEGWQVGDRWEFRPGASVTRDVMAAFIYRFAGSPSFTPPTTSSFRDVGTDHPFYAEISWLAEAQISAGWSGAGGATEYRPGISVTRDVMAAFLQRSRTYLDPFVDVSSVSGARGFSVFAKDIAWIAQQGVSGGWVLPDGSKEYRPVSPVTRDVMAAFLYRLAGQPEYTPPAGSPFIDVPVSYPFYKEISWLASTDISAGWPAGDRWEYRPGAAVTRDVMAAFLYRFAGSPAFDPPTTSAFRDVGLDHPFYREISWLAAAEISAGWVVSEGVSDYRPGAPVTRDVMAAFLHRLDRLLTP
;
A
#
# COMPACT_ATOMS: atom_id res chain seq x y z
N MET A 1 14.71 -1.44 -11.61
CA MET A 1 15.16 -1.37 -10.20
C MET A 1 16.32 -0.41 -10.21
N ASP A 2 16.09 0.82 -9.76
CA ASP A 2 17.18 1.74 -9.46
C ASP A 2 17.93 1.22 -8.25
N THR A 3 19.14 0.72 -8.47
CA THR A 3 20.14 0.68 -7.41
C THR A 3 20.82 2.04 -7.38
N GLU A 4 20.10 3.08 -6.95
CA GLU A 4 20.78 4.24 -6.38
C GLU A 4 21.51 3.76 -5.12
N SER A 5 22.84 3.88 -5.11
CA SER A 5 23.60 3.79 -3.88
C SER A 5 23.12 4.91 -2.95
N ARG A 6 22.23 4.57 -2.01
CA ARG A 6 21.77 5.52 -1.00
C ARG A 6 23.00 6.09 -0.27
N PRO A 7 23.11 7.43 -0.12
CA PRO A 7 24.18 8.01 0.68
C PRO A 7 24.07 7.50 2.12
N LEU A 8 25.22 7.25 2.75
CA LEU A 8 25.32 6.88 4.16
C LEU A 8 24.59 7.92 5.04
N ALA A 9 24.09 7.47 6.18
CA ALA A 9 23.33 8.27 7.13
C ALA A 9 24.05 9.59 7.47
N ASP A 10 23.37 10.70 7.20
CA ASP A 10 23.83 12.03 7.60
C ASP A 10 23.55 12.25 9.10
N LEU A 11 24.56 11.99 9.92
CA LEU A 11 24.49 12.16 11.38
C LEU A 11 24.36 13.61 11.83
N THR A 12 24.55 14.60 10.95
CA THR A 12 24.25 16.00 11.29
C THR A 12 22.74 16.23 11.49
N ARG A 13 21.91 15.32 10.97
CA ARG A 13 20.45 15.31 11.16
C ARG A 13 19.99 14.53 12.39
N PHE A 14 20.89 13.91 13.14
CA PHE A 14 20.54 13.23 14.39
C PHE A 14 20.02 14.24 15.40
N ARG A 15 18.79 14.02 15.88
CA ARG A 15 18.16 14.84 16.92
C ARG A 15 17.98 14.02 18.20
N PRO A 16 18.66 14.34 19.31
CA PRO A 16 18.53 13.57 20.55
C PRO A 16 17.10 13.62 21.10
N GLY A 17 16.38 14.73 20.92
CA GLY A 17 14.99 14.88 21.34
C GLY A 17 13.96 14.14 20.49
N ASN A 18 14.34 13.73 19.28
CA ASN A 18 13.49 13.04 18.31
C ASN A 18 14.34 12.14 17.41
N ILE A 19 14.81 11.03 17.97
CA ILE A 19 15.68 10.07 17.27
C ILE A 19 14.91 9.43 16.10
N ILE A 20 13.63 9.12 16.34
CA ILE A 20 12.66 8.58 15.39
C ILE A 20 11.28 9.04 15.81
N SER A 21 10.43 9.38 14.84
CA SER A 21 9.06 9.82 15.13
C SER A 21 8.16 8.65 15.55
N ASP A 22 7.16 8.91 16.40
CA ASP A 22 6.12 7.92 16.76
C ASP A 22 5.48 7.32 15.51
N SER A 23 5.24 8.15 14.51
CA SER A 23 4.60 7.78 13.25
C SER A 23 5.40 6.78 12.41
N VAL A 24 6.72 6.71 12.60
CA VAL A 24 7.59 5.71 11.97
C VAL A 24 7.79 4.54 12.92
N PHE A 25 8.01 4.78 14.21
CA PHE A 25 8.33 3.73 15.18
C PHE A 25 7.18 2.74 15.42
N PHE A 26 5.94 3.23 15.47
CA PHE A 26 4.74 2.44 15.74
C PHE A 26 3.99 2.02 14.46
N ASP A 27 4.58 2.22 13.28
CA ASP A 27 3.99 1.78 12.01
C ASP A 27 4.20 0.28 11.78
N SER A 28 3.34 -0.55 12.39
CA SER A 28 3.39 -2.01 12.23
C SER A 28 3.17 -2.46 10.78
N SER A 29 2.60 -1.62 9.92
CA SER A 29 2.33 -1.95 8.51
C SER A 29 3.53 -1.72 7.58
N ALA A 30 4.63 -1.16 8.08
CA ALA A 30 5.76 -0.71 7.26
C ALA A 30 6.51 -1.82 6.49
N MET A 31 6.36 -3.09 6.87
CA MET A 31 6.87 -4.24 6.14
C MET A 31 5.96 -5.46 6.35
N THR A 32 5.82 -6.28 5.33
CA THR A 32 5.18 -7.59 5.45
C THR A 32 6.19 -8.69 5.78
N GLU A 33 5.69 -9.89 6.14
CA GLU A 33 6.55 -11.07 6.35
C GLU A 33 7.49 -11.32 5.16
N GLN A 34 6.99 -11.17 3.93
CA GLN A 34 7.78 -11.37 2.72
C GLN A 34 8.84 -10.28 2.54
N ASP A 35 8.51 -9.01 2.80
CA ASP A 35 9.49 -7.91 2.76
C ASP A 35 10.61 -8.12 3.78
N ILE A 36 10.27 -8.60 4.98
CA ILE A 36 11.23 -8.90 6.03
C ILE A 36 12.14 -10.04 5.57
N GLN A 37 11.57 -11.12 5.00
CA GLN A 37 12.36 -12.24 4.48
C GLN A 37 13.31 -11.80 3.36
N ALA A 38 12.80 -11.07 2.36
CA ALA A 38 13.59 -10.58 1.23
C ALA A 38 14.70 -9.63 1.70
N PHE A 39 14.41 -8.76 2.68
CA PHE A 39 15.41 -7.89 3.29
C PHE A 39 16.54 -8.71 3.96
N LEU A 40 16.19 -9.74 4.73
CA LEU A 40 17.18 -10.61 5.39
C LEU A 40 18.03 -11.38 4.37
N GLU A 41 17.42 -11.88 3.29
CA GLU A 41 18.11 -12.56 2.19
C GLU A 41 19.06 -11.63 1.44
N ALA A 42 18.63 -10.38 1.19
CA ALA A 42 19.48 -9.37 0.56
C ALA A 42 20.68 -8.96 1.43
N ARG A 43 20.53 -8.96 2.75
CA ARG A 43 21.62 -8.61 3.69
C ARG A 43 22.64 -9.73 3.84
N VAL A 44 22.21 -10.98 3.76
CA VAL A 44 23.09 -12.15 3.85
C VAL A 44 22.73 -13.15 2.73
N PRO A 45 23.24 -12.97 1.50
CA PRO A 45 22.93 -13.88 0.39
C PRO A 45 23.46 -15.30 0.62
N SER A 46 24.58 -15.44 1.35
CA SER A 46 25.20 -16.72 1.66
C SER A 46 25.57 -16.80 3.15
N CYS A 47 25.20 -17.90 3.78
CA CYS A 47 25.55 -18.21 5.17
C CYS A 47 26.80 -19.09 5.20
N GLN A 48 27.68 -18.88 6.18
CA GLN A 48 28.83 -19.75 6.37
C GLN A 48 28.37 -21.16 6.72
N SER A 49 28.99 -22.16 6.07
CA SER A 49 28.68 -23.57 6.31
C SER A 49 28.77 -23.91 7.81
N GLY A 50 27.77 -24.65 8.31
CA GLY A 50 27.66 -25.03 9.72
C GLY A 50 26.93 -24.02 10.62
N TYR A 51 26.55 -22.84 10.10
CA TYR A 51 25.79 -21.83 10.83
C TYR A 51 24.39 -21.62 10.23
N THR A 52 23.44 -21.19 11.05
CA THR A 52 22.10 -20.80 10.60
C THR A 52 21.97 -19.28 10.68
N CYS A 53 21.93 -18.59 9.54
CA CYS A 53 21.75 -17.15 9.47
C CYS A 53 20.31 -16.73 9.74
N LEU A 54 20.08 -15.46 10.09
CA LEU A 54 18.76 -14.98 10.52
C LEU A 54 17.67 -15.25 9.47
N LYS A 55 17.99 -15.14 8.17
CA LYS A 55 17.08 -15.43 7.05
C LYS A 55 16.59 -16.90 7.03
N ASP A 56 17.36 -17.83 7.57
CA ASP A 56 17.08 -19.27 7.58
C ASP A 56 16.66 -19.78 8.97
N LYS A 57 16.66 -18.91 9.99
CA LYS A 57 16.34 -19.30 11.37
C LYS A 57 14.87 -19.67 11.51
N LEU A 58 14.64 -20.88 12.03
CA LEU A 58 13.33 -21.38 12.45
C LEU A 58 13.25 -21.39 13.98
N ASP A 59 12.10 -21.03 14.54
CA ASP A 59 11.83 -21.14 15.98
C ASP A 59 10.37 -21.56 16.22
N THR A 60 10.08 -22.14 17.38
CA THR A 60 8.71 -22.48 17.78
C THR A 60 8.18 -21.41 18.72
N SER A 61 7.19 -20.66 18.28
CA SER A 61 6.58 -19.60 19.07
C SER A 61 5.43 -20.14 19.92
N ARG A 62 5.19 -19.51 21.07
CA ARG A 62 4.02 -19.81 21.91
C ARG A 62 2.86 -18.85 21.60
N SER A 63 1.64 -19.33 21.74
CA SER A 63 0.46 -18.47 21.73
C SER A 63 0.45 -17.56 22.96
N THR A 64 0.12 -16.29 22.76
CA THR A 64 0.05 -15.29 23.83
C THR A 64 -1.28 -14.54 23.73
N SER A 65 -2.00 -14.40 24.84
CA SER A 65 -3.24 -13.63 24.89
C SER A 65 -2.97 -12.12 24.78
N ALA A 66 -3.95 -11.36 24.30
CA ALA A 66 -3.88 -9.91 24.30
C ALA A 66 -3.79 -9.35 25.73
N ASP A 67 -3.05 -8.26 25.89
CA ASP A 67 -2.98 -7.44 27.09
C ASP A 67 -2.86 -5.94 26.72
N ALA A 68 -2.53 -5.10 27.69
CA ALA A 68 -2.42 -3.65 27.49
C ALA A 68 -1.22 -3.22 26.61
N MET A 69 -0.26 -4.10 26.37
CA MET A 69 0.95 -3.82 25.60
C MET A 69 0.82 -4.34 24.16
N CYS A 70 0.35 -5.58 24.00
CA CYS A 70 0.22 -6.23 22.70
C CYS A 70 -1.12 -6.96 22.57
N GLY A 71 -1.65 -7.01 21.35
CA GLY A 71 -2.75 -7.89 20.95
C GLY A 71 -2.35 -9.37 20.98
N ALA A 72 -3.32 -10.24 20.70
CA ALA A 72 -3.11 -11.68 20.75
C ALA A 72 -2.10 -12.13 19.67
N TYR A 73 -1.19 -13.02 20.06
CA TYR A 73 -0.23 -13.65 19.15
C TYR A 73 -0.58 -15.14 19.03
N PRO A 74 -1.06 -15.63 17.86
CA PRO A 74 -1.27 -17.06 17.66
C PRO A 74 0.07 -17.76 17.42
N GLY A 75 0.50 -18.68 18.28
CA GLY A 75 1.77 -19.40 18.15
C GLY A 75 1.75 -20.50 17.09
N ALA A 76 2.93 -20.88 16.59
CA ALA A 76 3.11 -22.01 15.67
C ALA A 76 4.51 -22.64 15.78
N ALA A 77 4.62 -23.89 15.36
CA ALA A 77 5.89 -24.59 15.27
C ALA A 77 6.68 -24.17 14.02
N ASN A 78 8.01 -24.17 14.12
CA ASN A 78 8.94 -23.94 12.99
C ASN A 78 8.65 -22.66 12.19
N GLU A 79 8.34 -21.56 12.87
CA GLU A 79 8.19 -20.27 12.23
C GLU A 79 9.54 -19.70 11.83
N ARG A 80 9.62 -19.17 10.60
CA ARG A 80 10.78 -18.37 10.19
C ARG A 80 10.91 -17.11 11.05
N ALA A 81 12.14 -16.64 11.21
CA ALA A 81 12.40 -15.38 11.88
C ALA A 81 11.60 -14.21 11.30
N SER A 82 11.45 -14.14 9.98
CA SER A 82 10.62 -13.16 9.28
C SER A 82 9.15 -13.18 9.71
N ARG A 83 8.57 -14.38 9.84
CA ARG A 83 7.20 -14.58 10.33
C ARG A 83 7.04 -14.14 11.78
N ILE A 84 7.99 -14.49 12.64
CA ILE A 84 7.99 -14.07 14.05
C ILE A 84 8.06 -12.55 14.15
N ILE A 85 9.00 -11.90 13.44
CA ILE A 85 9.13 -10.43 13.42
C ILE A 85 7.82 -9.78 12.95
N TYR A 86 7.23 -10.28 11.86
CA TYR A 86 5.99 -9.76 11.32
C TYR A 86 4.82 -9.86 12.30
N LYS A 87 4.58 -11.06 12.86
CA LYS A 87 3.47 -11.28 13.78
C LYS A 87 3.62 -10.52 15.09
N VAL A 88 4.86 -10.38 15.60
CA VAL A 88 5.14 -9.54 16.78
C VAL A 88 4.89 -8.07 16.47
N ALA A 89 5.34 -7.58 15.31
CA ALA A 89 5.09 -6.22 14.86
C ALA A 89 3.58 -5.91 14.81
N GLN A 90 2.77 -6.81 14.23
CA GLN A 90 1.31 -6.66 14.21
C GLN A 90 0.70 -6.69 15.62
N ALA A 91 1.07 -7.67 16.43
CA ALA A 91 0.53 -7.83 17.78
C ALA A 91 0.84 -6.60 18.66
N CYS A 92 2.07 -6.10 18.63
CA CYS A 92 2.49 -5.01 19.53
C CYS A 92 2.32 -3.60 18.92
N GLY A 93 1.98 -3.48 17.63
CA GLY A 93 1.93 -2.19 16.95
C GLY A 93 3.30 -1.51 16.88
N ILE A 94 4.33 -2.27 16.49
CA ILE A 94 5.72 -1.80 16.36
C ILE A 94 6.17 -2.01 14.91
N ASN A 95 6.88 -1.03 14.35
CA ASN A 95 7.40 -1.14 12.99
C ASN A 95 8.42 -2.28 12.85
N PRO A 96 8.25 -3.23 11.90
CA PRO A 96 9.21 -4.31 11.69
C PRO A 96 10.64 -3.84 11.41
N ARG A 97 10.81 -2.66 10.79
CA ARG A 97 12.11 -2.01 10.55
C ARG A 97 12.83 -1.66 11.85
N VAL A 98 12.08 -1.25 12.88
CA VAL A 98 12.62 -0.99 14.24
C VAL A 98 13.10 -2.29 14.87
N ILE A 99 12.37 -3.39 14.70
CA ILE A 99 12.76 -4.72 15.21
C ILE A 99 14.05 -5.18 14.52
N LEU A 100 14.13 -5.10 13.19
CA LEU A 100 15.31 -5.45 12.40
C LEU A 100 16.54 -4.63 12.78
N VAL A 101 16.40 -3.31 12.91
CA VAL A 101 17.49 -2.43 13.34
C VAL A 101 17.95 -2.77 14.76
N THR A 102 17.03 -3.08 15.66
CA THR A 102 17.38 -3.47 17.03
C THR A 102 18.11 -4.81 17.04
N LEU A 103 17.66 -5.83 16.29
CA LEU A 103 18.37 -7.11 16.14
C LEU A 103 19.82 -6.93 15.64
N GLN A 104 20.02 -6.00 14.71
CA GLN A 104 21.37 -5.64 14.25
C GLN A 104 22.18 -4.94 15.33
N LYS A 105 21.60 -3.94 15.98
CA LYS A 105 22.30 -3.15 16.99
C LYS A 105 22.75 -4.01 18.17
N GLU A 106 21.91 -4.94 18.61
CA GLU A 106 22.16 -5.73 19.83
C GLU A 106 23.08 -6.93 19.57
N GLN A 107 22.90 -7.64 18.46
CA GLN A 107 23.62 -8.89 18.20
C GLN A 107 24.26 -8.98 16.81
N GLY A 108 24.18 -7.92 15.99
CA GLY A 108 24.67 -7.93 14.61
C GLY A 108 23.90 -8.87 13.67
N LEU A 109 22.78 -9.42 14.12
CA LEU A 109 22.17 -10.62 13.52
C LEU A 109 21.71 -10.46 12.08
N VAL A 110 21.30 -9.25 11.67
CA VAL A 110 20.77 -9.00 10.31
C VAL A 110 21.83 -9.15 9.23
N THR A 111 23.08 -8.84 9.54
CA THR A 111 24.21 -8.88 8.60
C THR A 111 25.21 -10.01 8.88
N HIS A 112 24.99 -10.76 9.96
CA HIS A 112 25.92 -11.79 10.43
C HIS A 112 25.87 -13.04 9.54
N THR A 113 27.02 -13.48 9.03
CA THR A 113 27.09 -14.68 8.16
C THR A 113 27.50 -15.97 8.89
N TRP A 114 27.94 -15.88 10.16
CA TRP A 114 28.23 -17.06 11.04
C TRP A 114 27.67 -16.93 12.48
N PRO A 115 26.38 -16.60 12.70
CA PRO A 115 25.88 -16.29 14.04
C PRO A 115 25.87 -17.54 14.94
N SER A 116 26.41 -17.43 16.16
CA SER A 116 26.32 -18.49 17.16
C SER A 116 24.91 -18.60 17.75
N ASP A 117 24.53 -19.79 18.21
CA ASP A 117 23.20 -20.04 18.82
C ASP A 117 22.89 -19.10 19.98
N TRP A 118 23.92 -18.76 20.77
CA TRP A 118 23.80 -17.81 21.88
C TRP A 118 23.26 -16.44 21.44
N ARG A 119 23.62 -15.95 20.25
CA ARG A 119 23.08 -14.69 19.73
C ARG A 119 21.57 -14.75 19.56
N TYR A 120 20.99 -15.89 19.20
CA TYR A 120 19.55 -16.05 19.11
C TYR A 120 18.89 -16.19 20.48
N THR A 121 19.58 -16.76 21.46
CA THR A 121 19.13 -16.86 22.85
C THR A 121 18.85 -15.49 23.46
N ILE A 122 19.68 -14.50 23.12
CA ILE A 122 19.60 -13.12 23.64
C ILE A 122 19.51 -12.06 22.52
N ALA A 123 18.78 -12.39 21.45
CA ALA A 123 18.73 -11.67 20.16
C ALA A 123 18.53 -10.15 20.25
N MET A 124 17.81 -9.67 21.26
CA MET A 124 17.56 -8.25 21.47
C MET A 124 18.04 -7.78 22.86
N GLY A 125 18.66 -8.64 23.68
CA GLY A 125 19.06 -8.28 25.05
C GLY A 125 17.89 -8.13 26.03
N GLN A 126 16.69 -8.59 25.68
CA GLN A 126 15.54 -8.55 26.58
C GLN A 126 15.82 -9.42 27.82
N GLY A 127 15.72 -8.81 29.00
CA GLY A 127 16.00 -9.49 30.27
C GLY A 127 17.50 -9.69 30.56
N CYS A 128 18.40 -8.98 29.87
CA CYS A 128 19.84 -9.03 30.09
C CYS A 128 20.36 -7.71 30.67
N PRO A 129 20.33 -7.52 32.00
CA PRO A 129 20.92 -6.34 32.63
C PRO A 129 22.45 -6.38 32.59
N ASP A 130 23.11 -5.23 32.51
CA ASP A 130 24.57 -5.14 32.45
C ASP A 130 25.29 -5.67 33.72
N THR A 131 24.57 -5.75 34.85
CA THR A 131 25.14 -6.07 36.18
C THR A 131 24.72 -7.44 36.72
N ALA A 132 23.95 -8.24 35.98
CA ALA A 132 23.53 -9.57 36.40
C ALA A 132 23.38 -10.52 35.20
N ALA A 133 23.23 -11.82 35.48
CA ALA A 133 22.96 -12.79 34.43
C ALA A 133 21.61 -12.51 33.75
N CYS A 134 21.52 -12.84 32.46
CA CYS A 134 20.26 -12.75 31.72
C CYS A 134 19.18 -13.66 32.33
N ASP A 135 17.96 -13.17 32.36
CA ASP A 135 16.78 -13.90 32.81
C ASP A 135 16.36 -14.93 31.76
N GLN A 136 16.46 -16.20 32.14
CA GLN A 136 16.20 -17.35 31.26
C GLN A 136 14.76 -17.39 30.72
N ARG A 137 13.81 -16.69 31.36
CA ARG A 137 12.42 -16.59 30.87
C ARG A 137 12.32 -15.95 29.49
N TYR A 138 13.30 -15.14 29.12
CA TYR A 138 13.34 -14.46 27.82
C TYR A 138 14.22 -15.17 26.79
N TYR A 139 14.81 -16.33 27.12
CA TYR A 139 15.68 -17.04 26.19
C TYR A 139 14.95 -17.57 24.95
N GLY A 140 15.60 -17.44 23.80
CA GLY A 140 15.11 -17.89 22.50
C GLY A 140 14.62 -16.75 21.61
N PHE A 141 14.70 -16.95 20.29
CA PHE A 141 14.49 -15.87 19.33
C PHE A 141 13.09 -15.27 19.43
N PHE A 142 12.04 -16.10 19.49
CA PHE A 142 10.67 -15.62 19.70
C PHE A 142 10.53 -14.80 20.98
N ASN A 143 11.08 -15.28 22.10
CA ASN A 143 10.94 -14.63 23.40
C ASN A 143 11.65 -13.29 23.46
N GLN A 144 12.80 -13.19 22.80
CA GLN A 144 13.55 -11.95 22.67
C GLN A 144 12.79 -10.93 21.83
N VAL A 145 12.28 -11.33 20.65
CA VAL A 145 11.55 -10.42 19.75
C VAL A 145 10.22 -9.97 20.36
N TYR A 146 9.40 -10.91 20.84
CA TYR A 146 8.12 -10.59 21.49
C TYR A 146 8.35 -9.77 22.76
N GLY A 147 9.26 -10.19 23.63
CA GLY A 147 9.51 -9.55 24.92
C GLY A 147 10.04 -8.12 24.76
N ALA A 148 10.96 -7.87 23.82
CA ALA A 148 11.46 -6.53 23.55
C ALA A 148 10.37 -5.61 22.97
N ALA A 149 9.57 -6.10 22.01
CA ALA A 149 8.46 -5.33 21.45
C ALA A 149 7.39 -4.99 22.50
N TRP A 150 7.04 -5.96 23.34
CA TRP A 150 6.16 -5.76 24.48
C TRP A 150 6.72 -4.72 25.45
N GLN A 151 8.03 -4.79 25.74
CA GLN A 151 8.70 -3.84 26.64
C GLN A 151 8.71 -2.42 26.07
N MET A 152 8.86 -2.25 24.76
CA MET A 152 8.74 -0.95 24.09
C MET A 152 7.33 -0.35 24.27
N LYS A 153 6.27 -1.16 24.28
CA LYS A 153 4.91 -0.70 24.58
C LYS A 153 4.74 -0.38 26.06
N ARG A 154 5.34 -1.19 26.93
CA ARG A 154 5.30 -1.01 28.38
C ARG A 154 5.90 0.33 28.82
N TYR A 155 6.94 0.83 28.14
CA TYR A 155 7.56 2.12 28.43
C TYR A 155 6.62 3.33 28.29
N ALA A 156 5.52 3.21 27.55
CA ALA A 156 4.50 4.26 27.45
C ALA A 156 3.54 4.31 28.65
N ASN A 157 3.69 3.43 29.63
CA ASN A 157 2.74 3.20 30.74
C ASN A 157 1.27 3.15 30.25
N PRO A 158 0.89 2.13 29.45
CA PRO A 158 -0.48 1.99 28.97
C PRO A 158 -1.51 2.06 30.12
N PRO A 159 -2.71 2.64 29.89
CA PRO A 159 -3.75 2.72 30.91
C PRO A 159 -4.07 1.36 31.54
N GLY A 160 -4.30 1.34 32.86
CA GLY A 160 -4.54 0.10 33.59
C GLY A 160 -3.27 -0.66 34.00
N THR A 161 -2.08 -0.11 33.71
CA THR A 161 -0.78 -0.62 34.17
C THR A 161 -0.12 0.35 35.16
N SER A 162 1.00 -0.05 35.77
CA SER A 162 1.74 0.83 36.69
C SER A 162 2.50 1.95 35.97
N ALA A 163 2.59 3.12 36.60
CA ALA A 163 3.30 4.29 36.06
C ALA A 163 4.79 4.32 36.45
N TYR A 164 5.54 3.25 36.16
CA TYR A 164 6.96 3.16 36.55
C TYR A 164 7.89 3.97 35.64
N PHE A 165 7.60 4.05 34.34
CA PHE A 165 8.48 4.68 33.36
C PHE A 165 8.19 6.17 33.27
N THR A 166 8.74 6.93 34.23
CA THR A 166 8.51 8.39 34.33
C THR A 166 9.72 9.24 33.93
N TRP A 167 10.94 8.68 33.97
CA TRP A 167 12.19 9.34 33.60
C TRP A 167 12.45 9.26 32.09
N TYR A 168 12.55 10.37 31.35
CA TYR A 168 12.47 10.45 29.87
C TYR A 168 11.05 10.51 29.29
N ALA A 169 10.03 10.70 30.12
CA ALA A 169 8.67 10.90 29.63
C ALA A 169 8.61 12.06 28.59
N PRO A 170 7.82 11.92 27.50
CA PRO A 170 7.71 12.94 26.46
C PRO A 170 7.19 14.30 26.98
N GLY A 171 7.49 15.37 26.25
CA GLY A 171 7.06 16.74 26.56
C GLY A 171 7.85 17.40 27.68
N LYS A 172 9.01 16.84 28.07
CA LYS A 172 9.87 17.34 29.15
C LYS A 172 11.34 17.33 28.73
N THR A 173 12.12 18.21 29.34
CA THR A 173 13.57 18.24 29.19
C THR A 173 14.23 17.37 30.26
N TRP A 174 15.12 16.49 29.85
CA TRP A 174 15.85 15.56 30.71
C TRP A 174 17.36 15.72 30.50
N ASN A 175 18.15 15.69 31.57
CA ASN A 175 19.61 15.61 31.44
C ASN A 175 20.00 14.16 31.16
N ILE A 176 20.16 13.83 29.87
CA ILE A 176 20.49 12.47 29.43
C ILE A 176 22.01 12.31 29.42
N ARG A 177 22.52 11.23 30.04
CA ARG A 177 23.96 10.99 30.15
C ARG A 177 24.57 10.60 28.80
N TYR A 178 25.85 10.93 28.61
CA TYR A 178 26.62 10.48 27.45
C TYR A 178 27.18 9.06 27.61
N ASN A 179 27.35 8.61 28.86
CA ASN A 179 27.99 7.35 29.20
C ASN A 179 27.48 6.84 30.56
N PRO A 180 27.57 5.52 30.85
CA PRO A 180 27.39 4.99 32.21
C PRO A 180 28.29 5.68 33.24
N GLU A 181 29.53 5.99 32.84
CA GLU A 181 30.50 6.71 33.64
C GLU A 181 30.03 8.14 33.89
N VAL A 182 29.71 8.45 35.15
CA VAL A 182 29.07 9.72 35.53
C VAL A 182 29.94 10.93 35.22
N SER A 183 31.27 10.77 35.29
CA SER A 183 32.22 11.83 35.00
C SER A 183 32.19 12.30 33.53
N CYS A 184 31.63 11.50 32.62
CA CYS A 184 31.40 11.89 31.23
C CYS A 184 30.27 12.91 31.05
N GLY A 185 29.48 13.16 32.09
CA GLY A 185 28.45 14.19 32.10
C GLY A 185 27.18 13.83 31.32
N SER A 186 26.36 14.86 31.11
CA SER A 186 25.05 14.80 30.47
C SER A 186 24.73 16.14 29.81
N SER A 187 23.68 16.18 28.99
CA SER A 187 23.14 17.44 28.47
C SER A 187 21.61 17.43 28.45
N PRO A 188 20.97 18.61 28.49
CA PRO A 188 19.52 18.72 28.45
C PRO A 188 18.99 18.32 27.06
N VAL A 189 18.06 17.38 27.04
CA VAL A 189 17.35 16.89 25.86
C VAL A 189 15.85 17.03 26.09
N PHE A 190 15.18 17.81 25.27
CA PHE A 190 13.72 17.84 25.22
C PHE A 190 13.23 16.60 24.48
N VAL A 191 12.65 15.63 25.20
CA VAL A 191 12.14 14.39 24.59
C VAL A 191 10.77 14.67 23.99
N GLU A 192 10.69 14.66 22.66
CA GLU A 192 9.54 15.16 21.91
C GLU A 192 8.41 14.14 21.79
N ASN A 193 8.72 12.84 21.80
CA ASN A 193 7.76 11.79 21.46
C ASN A 193 8.04 10.48 22.21
N GLN A 194 7.07 9.56 22.18
CA GLN A 194 7.12 8.32 22.95
C GLN A 194 8.15 7.33 22.39
N ALA A 195 8.35 7.29 21.08
CA ALA A 195 9.34 6.43 20.42
C ALA A 195 10.76 6.77 20.84
N THR A 196 11.08 8.06 20.95
CA THR A 196 12.38 8.52 21.43
C THR A 196 12.55 8.21 22.92
N ALA A 197 11.50 8.38 23.73
CA ALA A 197 11.51 7.94 25.14
C ALA A 197 11.78 6.43 25.25
N ASN A 198 11.13 5.61 24.42
CA ASN A 198 11.33 4.16 24.37
C ASN A 198 12.79 3.80 24.07
N LEU A 199 13.43 4.48 23.11
CA LEU A 199 14.83 4.24 22.78
C LEU A 199 15.77 4.60 23.93
N TYR A 200 15.49 5.65 24.69
CA TYR A 200 16.27 5.98 25.88
C TYR A 200 16.03 5.05 27.06
N TYR A 201 14.82 4.50 27.23
CA TYR A 201 14.64 3.43 28.22
C TYR A 201 15.36 2.15 27.83
N TYR A 202 15.36 1.82 26.54
CA TYR A 202 16.00 0.63 26.01
C TYR A 202 17.53 0.74 26.02
N THR A 203 18.07 1.93 25.72
CA THR A 203 19.51 2.18 25.65
C THR A 203 19.82 3.56 26.22
N PRO A 204 20.15 3.65 27.52
CA PRO A 204 20.01 4.87 28.31
C PRO A 204 21.18 5.86 28.18
N TYR A 205 21.65 6.14 26.96
CA TYR A 205 22.68 7.16 26.71
C TYR A 205 22.47 7.87 25.37
N GLN A 206 22.72 9.19 25.35
CA GLN A 206 22.80 9.95 24.10
C GLN A 206 24.24 9.95 23.57
N PRO A 207 24.46 9.93 22.24
CA PRO A 207 25.80 10.06 21.70
C PRO A 207 26.37 11.45 21.98
N ASN A 208 27.66 11.51 22.33
CA ASN A 208 28.37 12.78 22.40
C ASN A 208 28.82 13.22 20.99
N ALA A 209 29.38 14.43 20.88
CA ALA A 209 29.80 14.98 19.59
C ALA A 209 30.90 14.14 18.91
N ALA A 210 31.76 13.47 19.68
CA ALA A 210 32.80 12.59 19.14
C ALA A 210 32.19 11.31 18.53
N ALA A 211 31.22 10.70 19.21
CA ALA A 211 30.47 9.55 18.71
C ALA A 211 29.72 9.85 17.41
N LEU A 212 29.10 11.04 17.30
CA LEU A 212 28.41 11.48 16.07
C LEU A 212 29.38 11.71 14.91
N ARG A 213 30.53 12.34 15.15
CA ARG A 213 31.55 12.55 14.10
C ARG A 213 32.17 11.23 13.61
N ALA A 214 32.24 10.22 14.46
CA ALA A 214 32.85 8.93 14.11
C ALA A 214 32.02 8.09 13.12
N GLY A 215 30.77 8.45 12.82
CA GLY A 215 29.95 7.66 11.90
C GLY A 215 29.67 6.26 12.45
N TYR A 216 30.11 5.22 11.73
CA TYR A 216 30.12 3.83 12.23
C TYR A 216 31.40 3.45 13.00
N ALA A 217 32.47 4.23 12.88
CA ALA A 217 33.74 3.93 13.54
C ALA A 217 33.63 4.11 15.07
N ALA A 218 34.58 3.49 15.78
CA ALA A 218 34.83 3.79 17.17
C ALA A 218 35.48 5.19 17.28
N SER A 219 35.04 5.95 18.27
CA SER A 219 35.70 7.19 18.69
C SER A 219 36.84 6.87 19.66
N SER A 220 37.90 7.69 19.64
CA SER A 220 38.95 7.66 20.67
C SER A 220 38.51 8.28 22.01
N ASP A 221 37.35 8.94 22.04
CA ASP A 221 36.78 9.53 23.25
C ASP A 221 36.06 8.45 24.10
N PRO A 222 36.56 8.15 25.32
CA PRO A 222 36.00 7.10 26.18
C PRO A 222 34.57 7.40 26.67
N CYS A 223 34.11 8.65 26.56
CA CYS A 223 32.76 9.06 26.92
C CYS A 223 31.73 8.84 25.80
N SER A 224 32.13 8.25 24.67
CA SER A 224 31.26 7.99 23.53
C SER A 224 30.32 6.80 23.78
N ALA A 225 29.02 7.02 23.65
CA ALA A 225 28.02 5.95 23.56
C ALA A 225 27.47 5.83 22.13
N TYR A 226 27.27 4.58 21.68
CA TYR A 226 26.96 4.27 20.28
C TYR A 226 25.56 3.76 20.03
N GLY A 227 24.81 3.36 21.07
CA GLY A 227 23.56 2.62 20.90
C GLY A 227 22.50 3.36 20.08
N ASN A 228 22.09 4.55 20.52
CA ASN A 228 21.09 5.36 19.82
C ASN A 228 21.61 5.94 18.49
N ARG A 229 22.92 6.21 18.40
CA ARG A 229 23.59 6.56 17.14
C ARG A 229 23.49 5.43 16.12
N ASN A 230 23.83 4.20 16.50
CA ASN A 230 23.82 3.03 15.64
C ASN A 230 22.40 2.70 15.20
N PHE A 231 21.41 2.81 16.10
CA PHE A 231 20.01 2.67 15.73
C PHE A 231 19.64 3.64 14.60
N TYR A 232 19.95 4.93 14.77
CA TYR A 232 19.67 5.95 13.76
C TYR A 232 20.39 5.67 12.43
N ASN A 233 21.68 5.30 12.48
CA ASN A 233 22.46 4.99 11.27
C ASN A 233 21.86 3.82 10.51
N TYR A 234 21.67 2.67 11.18
CA TYR A 234 21.13 1.47 10.54
C TYR A 234 19.74 1.72 9.97
N PHE A 235 18.87 2.43 10.71
CA PHE A 235 17.53 2.75 10.21
C PHE A 235 17.60 3.63 8.96
N THR A 236 18.41 4.69 9.01
CA THR A 236 18.54 5.66 7.92
C THR A 236 19.11 5.02 6.65
N ASP A 237 20.19 4.24 6.80
CA ASP A 237 20.85 3.56 5.68
C ASP A 237 19.92 2.52 5.02
N TRP A 238 19.16 1.79 5.83
CA TRP A 238 18.39 0.66 5.32
C TRP A 238 17.01 1.07 4.83
N PHE A 239 16.39 2.03 5.49
CA PHE A 239 14.97 2.32 5.32
C PHE A 239 14.67 3.78 5.01
N GLY A 240 15.69 4.65 5.00
CA GLY A 240 15.53 6.08 4.81
C GLY A 240 15.18 6.79 6.11
N SER A 241 14.64 8.00 6.01
CA SER A 241 14.45 8.90 7.16
C SER A 241 13.77 8.24 8.38
N THR A 242 14.30 8.49 9.58
CA THR A 242 13.64 8.17 10.87
C THR A 242 12.46 9.10 11.18
N GLN A 243 12.29 10.13 10.36
CA GLN A 243 11.16 11.04 10.39
C GLN A 243 10.26 10.72 9.21
N TYR A 244 8.95 10.73 9.41
CA TYR A 244 8.05 10.93 8.28
C TYR A 244 8.38 12.30 7.69
N PRO A 245 8.51 12.48 6.36
CA PRO A 245 8.92 13.76 5.80
C PRO A 245 8.00 14.87 6.33
N ALA A 246 8.58 15.76 7.12
CA ALA A 246 7.87 16.84 7.78
C ALA A 246 7.47 17.98 6.81
N THR A 247 7.73 17.80 5.50
CA THR A 247 7.61 18.82 4.46
C THR A 247 6.91 18.39 3.17
N ASP A 248 6.58 17.10 2.95
CA ASP A 248 5.92 16.65 1.71
C ASP A 248 4.41 16.49 1.88
N THR A 249 3.76 17.50 2.47
CA THR A 249 2.33 17.68 2.21
C THR A 249 2.21 18.57 0.98
N PRO A 250 1.43 18.20 -0.04
CA PRO A 250 1.16 19.11 -1.16
C PRO A 250 0.30 20.32 -0.73
N PHE A 251 0.04 20.48 0.57
CA PHE A 251 -0.87 21.45 1.15
C PHE A 251 -0.22 22.22 2.30
N VAL A 252 -0.28 23.55 2.24
CA VAL A 252 0.36 24.44 3.23
C VAL A 252 -0.32 24.43 4.60
N ASP A 253 -1.54 23.93 4.68
CA ASP A 253 -2.37 23.84 5.88
C ASP A 253 -2.43 22.43 6.48
N VAL A 254 -1.47 21.55 6.12
CA VAL A 254 -1.36 20.19 6.64
C VAL A 254 0.09 19.89 6.99
N SER A 255 0.33 19.31 8.16
CA SER A 255 1.64 18.81 8.56
C SER A 255 1.51 17.55 9.41
N SER A 256 2.43 16.61 9.23
CA SER A 256 2.59 15.43 10.09
C SER A 256 3.43 15.72 11.35
N SER A 257 4.03 16.92 11.46
CA SER A 257 4.84 17.32 12.62
C SER A 257 3.95 17.77 13.77
N PRO A 258 4.01 17.12 14.96
CA PRO A 258 3.22 17.52 16.13
C PRO A 258 3.49 18.94 16.63
N GLN A 259 4.64 19.52 16.28
CA GLN A 259 5.02 20.89 16.64
C GLN A 259 4.52 21.94 15.64
N SER A 260 4.00 21.51 14.49
CA SER A 260 3.45 22.41 13.47
C SER A 260 2.11 22.98 13.92
N ARG A 261 1.88 24.27 13.64
CA ARG A 261 0.58 24.91 13.86
C ARG A 261 -0.54 24.31 13.00
N VAL A 262 -0.17 23.64 11.92
CA VAL A 262 -1.07 22.95 11.00
C VAL A 262 -0.94 21.43 11.12
N PHE A 263 -0.53 20.95 12.31
CA PHE A 263 -0.49 19.52 12.60
C PHE A 263 -1.86 18.86 12.37
N ASN A 264 -1.87 17.77 11.62
CA ASN A 264 -3.04 16.93 11.43
C ASN A 264 -2.66 15.47 11.64
N VAL A 265 -3.41 14.78 12.51
CA VAL A 265 -3.20 13.35 12.80
C VAL A 265 -3.41 12.45 11.57
N PHE A 266 -4.22 12.91 10.60
CA PHE A 266 -4.50 12.24 9.33
C PHE A 266 -3.66 12.80 8.18
N ALA A 267 -2.55 13.52 8.45
CA ALA A 267 -1.70 14.07 7.41
C ALA A 267 -1.23 13.02 6.39
N LYS A 268 -1.00 11.77 6.83
CA LYS A 268 -0.60 10.66 5.95
C LYS A 268 -1.72 10.32 4.95
N GLU A 269 -2.93 10.19 5.43
CA GLU A 269 -4.10 9.86 4.62
C GLU A 269 -4.46 11.00 3.67
N ILE A 270 -4.27 12.24 4.11
CA ILE A 270 -4.42 13.45 3.28
C ILE A 270 -3.41 13.46 2.12
N VAL A 271 -2.14 13.17 2.39
CA VAL A 271 -1.11 13.06 1.33
C VAL A 271 -1.48 11.95 0.36
N TRP A 272 -1.89 10.79 0.87
CA TRP A 272 -2.30 9.66 0.04
C TRP A 272 -3.46 10.03 -0.91
N VAL A 273 -4.55 10.64 -0.41
CA VAL A 273 -5.67 11.03 -1.30
C VAL A 273 -5.26 12.07 -2.34
N ALA A 274 -4.25 12.89 -2.07
CA ALA A 274 -3.72 13.84 -3.05
C ALA A 274 -2.87 13.16 -4.12
N GLU A 275 -1.96 12.26 -3.73
CA GLU A 275 -1.15 11.45 -4.65
C GLU A 275 -2.01 10.55 -5.55
N GLN A 276 -3.14 10.06 -5.03
CA GLN A 276 -4.08 9.27 -5.83
C GLN A 276 -4.94 10.12 -6.77
N GLY A 277 -4.85 11.46 -6.70
CA GLY A 277 -5.70 12.36 -7.47
C GLY A 277 -7.16 12.41 -6.99
N ILE A 278 -7.47 11.82 -5.83
CA ILE A 278 -8.83 11.79 -5.26
C ILE A 278 -9.24 13.19 -4.79
N SER A 279 -8.30 13.91 -4.17
CA SER A 279 -8.48 15.29 -3.72
C SER A 279 -7.30 16.16 -4.11
N ALA A 280 -7.53 17.12 -5.01
CA ALA A 280 -6.50 18.07 -5.46
C ALA A 280 -6.26 19.27 -4.52
N GLY A 281 -7.15 19.48 -3.53
CA GLY A 281 -7.17 20.69 -2.69
C GLY A 281 -7.55 21.95 -3.47
N TRP A 282 -7.33 23.11 -2.86
CA TRP A 282 -7.59 24.43 -3.45
C TRP A 282 -6.28 25.14 -3.75
N ALA A 283 -6.11 25.60 -4.98
CA ALA A 283 -4.98 26.46 -5.33
C ALA A 283 -5.15 27.85 -4.69
N LEU A 284 -4.05 28.37 -4.17
CA LEU A 284 -3.88 29.74 -3.69
C LEU A 284 -3.25 30.60 -4.80
N ASN A 285 -3.35 31.92 -4.64
CA ASN A 285 -2.87 32.89 -5.64
C ASN A 285 -1.35 32.84 -5.89
N ASP A 286 -0.59 32.33 -4.91
CA ASP A 286 0.87 32.17 -4.97
C ASP A 286 1.31 30.81 -5.55
N GLY A 287 0.36 29.99 -6.02
CA GLY A 287 0.61 28.65 -6.55
C GLY A 287 0.70 27.55 -5.49
N ALA A 288 0.64 27.90 -4.20
CA ALA A 288 0.48 26.92 -3.13
C ALA A 288 -0.92 26.30 -3.14
N LYS A 289 -1.14 25.24 -2.35
CA LYS A 289 -2.46 24.62 -2.20
C LYS A 289 -2.84 24.46 -0.75
N GLU A 290 -4.13 24.50 -0.44
CA GLU A 290 -4.71 24.13 0.85
C GLU A 290 -5.60 22.89 0.73
N TYR A 291 -5.61 22.06 1.76
CA TYR A 291 -6.50 20.90 1.86
C TYR A 291 -7.79 21.18 2.62
N ARG A 292 -7.80 22.17 3.52
CA ARG A 292 -8.90 22.52 4.42
C ARG A 292 -9.38 21.32 5.26
N PRO A 293 -8.51 20.74 6.11
CA PRO A 293 -8.76 19.46 6.77
C PRO A 293 -10.06 19.41 7.59
N THR A 294 -10.42 20.51 8.25
CA THR A 294 -11.59 20.59 9.15
C THR A 294 -12.89 20.95 8.44
N ALA A 295 -12.89 21.22 7.14
CA ALA A 295 -14.12 21.51 6.41
C ALA A 295 -14.98 20.23 6.31
N ALA A 296 -16.29 20.37 6.51
CA ALA A 296 -17.22 19.26 6.33
C ALA A 296 -17.27 18.81 4.87
N VAL A 297 -17.41 17.50 4.66
CA VAL A 297 -17.61 16.93 3.32
C VAL A 297 -19.10 16.93 3.00
N THR A 298 -19.48 17.56 1.89
CA THR A 298 -20.83 17.51 1.33
C THR A 298 -21.02 16.30 0.42
N ARG A 299 -22.28 15.94 0.13
CA ARG A 299 -22.60 14.74 -0.65
C ARG A 299 -22.09 14.77 -2.09
N ASP A 300 -22.07 15.94 -2.72
CA ASP A 300 -21.47 16.12 -4.04
C ASP A 300 -19.94 15.92 -4.04
N VAL A 301 -19.26 16.43 -3.02
CA VAL A 301 -17.82 16.18 -2.80
C VAL A 301 -17.56 14.70 -2.55
N MET A 302 -18.42 14.02 -1.79
CA MET A 302 -18.33 12.56 -1.61
C MET A 302 -18.49 11.82 -2.94
N ALA A 303 -19.41 12.25 -3.80
CA ALA A 303 -19.56 11.67 -5.14
C ALA A 303 -18.29 11.84 -5.98
N ALA A 304 -17.69 13.03 -5.96
CA ALA A 304 -16.42 13.28 -6.64
C ALA A 304 -15.28 12.41 -6.08
N PHE A 305 -15.20 12.25 -4.75
CA PHE A 305 -14.18 11.39 -4.13
C PHE A 305 -14.34 9.93 -4.52
N LEU A 306 -15.54 9.36 -4.45
CA LEU A 306 -15.76 7.97 -4.82
C LEU A 306 -15.57 7.72 -6.32
N TYR A 307 -15.98 8.65 -7.18
CA TYR A 307 -15.72 8.55 -8.62
C TYR A 307 -14.23 8.58 -8.95
N ARG A 308 -13.44 9.46 -8.30
CA ARG A 308 -11.98 9.48 -8.48
C ARG A 308 -11.28 8.29 -7.82
N LEU A 309 -11.79 7.82 -6.69
CA LEU A 309 -11.28 6.60 -6.04
C LEU A 309 -11.52 5.36 -6.90
N ALA A 310 -12.63 5.33 -7.67
CA ALA A 310 -12.83 4.34 -8.72
C ALA A 310 -11.87 4.52 -9.91
N GLY A 311 -11.06 5.58 -9.99
CA GLY A 311 -10.20 5.81 -11.15
C GLY A 311 -10.93 6.44 -12.32
N GLN A 312 -12.01 7.19 -12.03
CA GLN A 312 -12.74 8.03 -12.99
C GLN A 312 -13.27 7.26 -14.21
N PRO A 313 -14.07 6.20 -13.99
CA PRO A 313 -14.51 5.34 -15.08
C PRO A 313 -15.22 6.12 -16.19
N ALA A 314 -14.97 5.74 -17.45
CA ALA A 314 -15.71 6.27 -18.58
C ALA A 314 -17.22 6.11 -18.35
N TYR A 315 -17.94 7.23 -18.35
CA TYR A 315 -19.36 7.27 -18.04
C TYR A 315 -20.01 8.45 -18.77
N THR A 316 -21.08 8.18 -19.50
CA THR A 316 -21.88 9.21 -20.15
C THR A 316 -23.13 9.43 -19.31
N PRO A 317 -23.28 10.58 -18.61
CA PRO A 317 -24.45 10.83 -17.80
C PRO A 317 -25.70 11.03 -18.68
N PRO A 318 -26.89 10.68 -18.19
CA PRO A 318 -28.12 10.83 -18.94
C PRO A 318 -28.41 12.30 -19.27
N ALA A 319 -29.12 12.55 -20.38
CA ALA A 319 -29.53 13.91 -20.76
C ALA A 319 -30.57 14.52 -19.80
N GLN A 320 -31.22 13.68 -18.98
CA GLN A 320 -32.09 14.09 -17.89
C GLN A 320 -31.52 13.54 -16.58
N SER A 321 -31.43 14.42 -15.58
CA SER A 321 -30.93 14.02 -14.27
C SER A 321 -31.84 12.97 -13.60
N PRO A 322 -31.27 11.93 -12.97
CA PRO A 322 -32.04 11.01 -12.13
C PRO A 322 -32.54 11.69 -10.84
N PHE A 323 -31.97 12.85 -10.48
CA PHE A 323 -32.36 13.61 -9.29
C PHE A 323 -32.92 14.97 -9.64
N VAL A 324 -34.04 15.34 -9.03
CA VAL A 324 -34.79 16.56 -9.39
C VAL A 324 -34.14 17.85 -8.89
N ASP A 325 -33.27 17.74 -7.90
CA ASP A 325 -32.52 18.83 -7.29
C ASP A 325 -31.07 18.94 -7.81
N VAL A 326 -30.72 18.18 -8.86
CA VAL A 326 -29.40 18.24 -9.52
C VAL A 326 -29.61 18.54 -10.99
N ALA A 327 -29.28 19.76 -11.42
CA ALA A 327 -29.31 20.13 -12.84
C ALA A 327 -28.19 19.42 -13.63
N VAL A 328 -28.39 19.16 -14.92
CA VAL A 328 -27.34 18.55 -15.78
C VAL A 328 -26.09 19.43 -15.95
N THR A 329 -26.20 20.73 -15.62
CA THR A 329 -25.11 21.70 -15.57
C THR A 329 -24.46 21.83 -14.18
N TYR A 330 -24.93 21.06 -13.18
CA TYR A 330 -24.42 21.14 -11.81
C TYR A 330 -22.96 20.65 -11.74
N PRO A 331 -22.07 21.33 -10.99
CA PRO A 331 -20.72 20.83 -10.73
C PRO A 331 -20.78 19.44 -10.10
N PHE A 332 -20.11 18.45 -10.70
CA PHE A 332 -20.18 17.03 -10.32
C PHE A 332 -21.44 16.27 -10.74
N TYR A 333 -22.26 16.79 -11.68
CA TYR A 333 -23.42 16.05 -12.21
C TYR A 333 -23.06 14.64 -12.72
N LYS A 334 -21.94 14.52 -13.45
CA LYS A 334 -21.44 13.24 -13.98
C LYS A 334 -21.20 12.24 -12.86
N GLU A 335 -20.50 12.65 -11.81
CA GLU A 335 -20.13 11.83 -10.67
C GLU A 335 -21.36 11.44 -9.85
N ILE A 336 -22.30 12.36 -9.65
CA ILE A 336 -23.57 12.10 -8.95
C ILE A 336 -24.42 11.08 -9.73
N ALA A 337 -24.59 11.28 -11.04
CA ALA A 337 -25.36 10.37 -11.89
C ALA A 337 -24.70 8.98 -11.98
N TRP A 338 -23.36 8.94 -12.06
CA TRP A 338 -22.61 7.68 -12.03
C TRP A 338 -22.87 6.92 -10.73
N LEU A 339 -22.77 7.60 -9.59
CA LEU A 339 -22.93 7.00 -8.27
C LEU A 339 -24.36 6.46 -8.05
N ALA A 340 -25.37 7.11 -8.65
CA ALA A 340 -26.73 6.58 -8.71
C ALA A 340 -26.83 5.33 -9.60
N SER A 341 -26.23 5.35 -10.78
CA SER A 341 -26.26 4.21 -11.71
C SER A 341 -25.57 2.95 -11.18
N THR A 342 -24.62 3.11 -10.27
CA THR A 342 -23.92 2.00 -9.59
C THR A 342 -24.60 1.56 -8.29
N GLY A 343 -25.72 2.19 -7.90
CA GLY A 343 -26.46 1.84 -6.69
C GLY A 343 -25.78 2.30 -5.39
N VAL A 344 -24.73 3.11 -5.46
CA VAL A 344 -24.00 3.58 -4.27
C VAL A 344 -24.77 4.68 -3.54
N SER A 345 -25.63 5.43 -4.24
CA SER A 345 -26.57 6.39 -3.66
C SER A 345 -27.93 6.25 -4.33
N GLU A 346 -28.93 5.93 -3.53
CA GLU A 346 -30.33 5.89 -3.95
C GLU A 346 -30.97 7.29 -3.92
N GLY A 347 -30.45 8.21 -3.10
CA GLY A 347 -31.06 9.52 -2.86
C GLY A 347 -32.26 9.44 -1.90
N TRP A 348 -33.04 10.51 -1.81
CA TRP A 348 -34.28 10.55 -1.03
C TRP A 348 -35.47 10.60 -1.96
N GLN A 349 -36.39 9.65 -1.77
CA GLN A 349 -37.67 9.69 -2.47
C GLN A 349 -38.53 10.83 -1.92
N VAL A 350 -39.00 11.70 -2.82
CA VAL A 350 -39.91 12.81 -2.56
C VAL A 350 -41.06 12.70 -3.55
N GLY A 351 -42.15 12.04 -3.10
CA GLY A 351 -43.24 11.62 -3.98
C GLY A 351 -42.77 10.57 -5.00
N ASP A 352 -43.03 10.83 -6.28
CA ASP A 352 -42.60 9.95 -7.39
C ASP A 352 -41.21 10.33 -7.96
N ARG A 353 -40.47 11.19 -7.26
CA ARG A 353 -39.19 11.77 -7.69
C ARG A 353 -38.12 11.52 -6.63
N TRP A 354 -36.85 11.69 -7.02
CA TRP A 354 -35.71 11.47 -6.15
C TRP A 354 -34.86 12.74 -6.02
N GLU A 355 -34.43 13.06 -4.81
CA GLU A 355 -33.49 14.14 -4.50
C GLU A 355 -32.12 13.57 -4.11
N PHE A 356 -31.03 14.21 -4.53
CA PHE A 356 -29.67 13.84 -4.12
C PHE A 356 -29.16 14.66 -2.93
N ARG A 357 -29.62 15.90 -2.77
CA ARG A 357 -29.20 16.89 -1.77
C ARG A 357 -27.69 17.16 -1.80
N PRO A 358 -27.14 17.69 -2.91
CA PRO A 358 -25.70 17.75 -3.14
C PRO A 358 -24.93 18.53 -2.06
N GLY A 359 -25.49 19.64 -1.57
CA GLY A 359 -24.87 20.48 -0.54
C GLY A 359 -25.04 19.99 0.90
N ALA A 360 -25.75 18.89 1.15
CA ALA A 360 -25.91 18.37 2.52
C ALA A 360 -24.60 17.75 3.02
N SER A 361 -24.22 18.05 4.27
CA SER A 361 -23.06 17.43 4.91
C SER A 361 -23.25 15.93 5.06
N VAL A 362 -22.19 15.17 4.83
CA VAL A 362 -22.15 13.73 5.06
C VAL A 362 -21.88 13.46 6.54
N THR A 363 -22.85 12.88 7.22
CA THR A 363 -22.69 12.35 8.59
C THR A 363 -22.00 10.99 8.57
N ARG A 364 -21.45 10.56 9.71
CA ARG A 364 -20.66 9.32 9.82
C ARG A 364 -21.46 8.06 9.45
N ASP A 365 -22.72 8.00 9.86
CA ASP A 365 -23.61 6.92 9.47
C ASP A 365 -23.89 6.87 7.97
N VAL A 366 -24.13 8.02 7.34
CA VAL A 366 -24.29 8.15 5.89
C VAL A 366 -23.01 7.75 5.16
N MET A 367 -21.84 8.14 5.67
CA MET A 367 -20.54 7.71 5.15
C MET A 367 -20.35 6.20 5.27
N ALA A 368 -20.79 5.55 6.37
CA ALA A 368 -20.76 4.10 6.49
C ALA A 368 -21.55 3.43 5.36
N ALA A 369 -22.75 3.94 5.10
CA ALA A 369 -23.61 3.44 4.03
C ALA A 369 -22.99 3.63 2.64
N PHE A 370 -22.36 4.78 2.38
CA PHE A 370 -21.63 5.02 1.13
C PHE A 370 -20.49 4.00 0.94
N ILE A 371 -19.63 3.83 1.93
CA ILE A 371 -18.45 2.95 1.82
C ILE A 371 -18.89 1.48 1.68
N TYR A 372 -19.89 1.04 2.45
CA TYR A 372 -20.40 -0.32 2.37
C TYR A 372 -20.99 -0.65 0.98
N ARG A 373 -21.83 0.23 0.42
CA ARG A 373 -22.36 0.06 -0.94
C ARG A 373 -21.27 0.17 -2.00
N PHE A 374 -20.32 1.08 -1.81
CA PHE A 374 -19.18 1.24 -2.71
C PHE A 374 -18.28 0.00 -2.75
N ALA A 375 -18.16 -0.72 -1.64
CA ALA A 375 -17.52 -2.03 -1.55
C ALA A 375 -18.36 -3.19 -2.13
N GLY A 376 -19.47 -2.90 -2.80
CA GLY A 376 -20.34 -3.89 -3.43
C GLY A 376 -21.33 -4.56 -2.47
N SER A 377 -21.63 -3.93 -1.32
CA SER A 377 -22.56 -4.44 -0.31
C SER A 377 -22.24 -5.88 0.12
N PRO A 378 -21.04 -6.13 0.67
CA PRO A 378 -20.58 -7.47 1.00
C PRO A 378 -21.54 -8.17 1.97
N SER A 379 -21.77 -9.47 1.75
CA SER A 379 -22.61 -10.28 2.65
C SER A 379 -22.07 -10.22 4.06
N PHE A 380 -22.86 -9.67 4.98
CA PHE A 380 -22.46 -9.41 6.36
C PHE A 380 -23.64 -9.62 7.29
N THR A 381 -23.42 -10.38 8.37
CA THR A 381 -24.42 -10.59 9.42
C THR A 381 -24.05 -9.72 10.62
N PRO A 382 -24.78 -8.62 10.88
CA PRO A 382 -24.46 -7.77 12.01
C PRO A 382 -24.65 -8.52 13.34
N PRO A 383 -23.85 -8.20 14.38
CA PRO A 383 -24.01 -8.77 15.71
C PRO A 383 -25.43 -8.55 16.27
N THR A 384 -25.87 -9.41 17.19
CA THR A 384 -27.15 -9.21 17.89
C THR A 384 -27.07 -8.14 18.99
N THR A 385 -25.85 -7.71 19.33
CA THR A 385 -25.58 -6.62 20.26
C THR A 385 -24.57 -5.66 19.65
N SER A 386 -24.85 -4.35 19.74
CA SER A 386 -23.96 -3.34 19.18
C SER A 386 -22.64 -3.24 19.94
N SER A 387 -21.54 -3.16 19.20
CA SER A 387 -20.22 -2.83 19.75
C SER A 387 -20.09 -1.34 20.11
N PHE A 388 -21.02 -0.50 19.63
CA PHE A 388 -21.07 0.92 19.93
C PHE A 388 -22.27 1.24 20.81
N ARG A 389 -22.03 1.90 21.93
CA ARG A 389 -23.07 2.21 22.92
C ARG A 389 -24.17 3.12 22.37
N ASP A 390 -23.82 3.99 21.43
CA ASP A 390 -24.68 5.02 20.84
C ASP A 390 -25.28 4.63 19.49
N VAL A 391 -25.19 3.35 19.11
CA VAL A 391 -25.82 2.80 17.90
C VAL A 391 -26.65 1.58 18.30
N GLY A 392 -27.97 1.73 18.31
CA GLY A 392 -28.91 0.62 18.53
C GLY A 392 -28.97 -0.34 17.34
N THR A 393 -29.41 -1.57 17.56
CA THR A 393 -29.61 -2.58 16.48
C THR A 393 -30.77 -2.21 15.54
N ASP A 394 -31.61 -1.26 15.94
CA ASP A 394 -32.70 -0.64 15.18
C ASP A 394 -32.26 0.58 14.36
N HIS A 395 -30.98 0.99 14.46
CA HIS A 395 -30.45 2.10 13.68
C HIS A 395 -30.49 1.79 12.17
N PRO A 396 -30.94 2.71 11.30
CA PRO A 396 -31.10 2.46 9.85
C PRO A 396 -29.84 1.97 9.15
N PHE A 397 -28.67 2.38 9.65
CA PHE A 397 -27.35 1.99 9.13
C PHE A 397 -26.58 1.06 10.09
N TYR A 398 -27.27 0.30 10.95
CA TYR A 398 -26.63 -0.56 11.95
C TYR A 398 -25.71 -1.61 11.30
N ALA A 399 -26.13 -2.21 10.19
CA ALA A 399 -25.35 -3.24 9.50
C ALA A 399 -24.05 -2.67 8.92
N GLU A 400 -24.12 -1.51 8.27
CA GLU A 400 -22.99 -0.85 7.62
C GLU A 400 -22.00 -0.31 8.65
N ILE A 401 -22.49 0.28 9.74
CA ILE A 401 -21.66 0.73 10.86
C ILE A 401 -20.93 -0.46 11.52
N SER A 402 -21.65 -1.57 11.75
CA SER A 402 -21.05 -2.79 12.34
C SER A 402 -20.01 -3.40 11.40
N TRP A 403 -20.28 -3.44 10.09
CA TRP A 403 -19.33 -3.91 9.10
C TRP A 403 -18.07 -3.04 9.06
N LEU A 404 -18.21 -1.71 9.07
CA LEU A 404 -17.07 -0.77 9.14
C LEU A 404 -16.16 -1.03 10.34
N ALA A 405 -16.75 -1.43 11.48
CA ALA A 405 -16.00 -1.75 12.69
C ALA A 405 -15.27 -3.09 12.56
N GLU A 406 -15.94 -4.14 12.09
CA GLU A 406 -15.30 -5.44 11.84
C GLU A 406 -14.17 -5.33 10.81
N ALA A 407 -14.40 -4.55 9.75
CA ALA A 407 -13.44 -4.26 8.69
C ALA A 407 -12.24 -3.40 9.16
N GLN A 408 -12.24 -2.93 10.42
CA GLN A 408 -11.24 -2.01 11.00
C GLN A 408 -11.11 -0.68 10.24
N ILE A 409 -12.17 -0.27 9.53
CA ILE A 409 -12.24 1.03 8.86
C ILE A 409 -12.52 2.14 9.90
N SER A 410 -13.35 1.84 10.92
CA SER A 410 -13.62 2.74 12.05
C SER A 410 -13.64 2.01 13.39
N ALA A 411 -12.74 2.39 14.29
CA ALA A 411 -12.70 1.88 15.67
C ALA A 411 -13.64 2.61 16.66
N GLY A 412 -14.26 3.72 16.26
CA GLY A 412 -15.02 4.59 17.17
C GLY A 412 -14.14 5.35 18.17
N TRP A 413 -14.77 5.95 19.19
CA TRP A 413 -14.10 6.68 20.27
C TRP A 413 -14.32 6.00 21.61
N SER A 414 -13.31 6.01 22.46
CA SER A 414 -13.50 5.68 23.87
C SER A 414 -14.36 6.75 24.54
N GLY A 415 -15.57 6.36 24.94
CA GLY A 415 -16.53 7.18 25.67
C GLY A 415 -16.37 7.06 27.19
N ALA A 416 -17.24 7.76 27.92
CA ALA A 416 -17.24 7.74 29.38
C ALA A 416 -17.51 6.32 29.92
N GLY A 417 -16.69 5.88 30.89
CA GLY A 417 -16.83 4.55 31.50
C GLY A 417 -16.24 3.40 30.67
N GLY A 418 -15.43 3.68 29.65
CA GLY A 418 -14.73 2.65 28.85
C GLY A 418 -15.57 2.04 27.73
N ALA A 419 -16.81 2.49 27.53
CA ALA A 419 -17.64 2.07 26.40
C ALA A 419 -17.25 2.81 25.12
N THR A 420 -17.29 2.14 23.97
CA THR A 420 -16.97 2.74 22.66
C THR A 420 -18.21 3.40 22.05
N GLU A 421 -18.05 4.58 21.46
CA GLU A 421 -19.08 5.35 20.75
C GLU A 421 -18.72 5.50 19.26
N TYR A 422 -19.71 5.39 18.36
CA TYR A 422 -19.53 5.62 16.92
C TYR A 422 -19.87 7.04 16.48
N ARG A 423 -20.75 7.75 17.19
CA ARG A 423 -21.23 9.11 16.93
C ARG A 423 -21.83 9.28 15.53
N PRO A 424 -22.91 8.55 15.19
CA PRO A 424 -23.44 8.45 13.82
C PRO A 424 -23.79 9.81 13.20
N GLY A 425 -24.39 10.74 13.97
CA GLY A 425 -24.85 12.04 13.47
C GLY A 425 -23.79 13.13 13.29
N ILE A 426 -22.51 12.87 13.60
CA ILE A 426 -21.45 13.88 13.43
C ILE A 426 -21.08 13.99 11.95
N SER A 427 -21.00 15.22 11.43
CA SER A 427 -20.51 15.49 10.08
C SER A 427 -19.04 15.09 9.93
N VAL A 428 -18.71 14.45 8.81
CA VAL A 428 -17.36 14.00 8.49
C VAL A 428 -16.56 15.16 7.90
N THR A 429 -15.43 15.50 8.51
CA THR A 429 -14.46 16.47 7.99
C THR A 429 -13.57 15.84 6.93
N ARG A 430 -12.92 16.66 6.10
CA ARG A 430 -12.09 16.20 4.97
C ARG A 430 -10.89 15.36 5.38
N ASP A 431 -10.29 15.64 6.52
CA ASP A 431 -9.19 14.86 7.09
C ASP A 431 -9.66 13.47 7.56
N VAL A 432 -10.78 13.41 8.27
CA VAL A 432 -11.44 12.17 8.68
C VAL A 432 -11.86 11.37 7.45
N MET A 433 -12.42 12.01 6.43
CA MET A 433 -12.77 11.36 5.16
C MET A 433 -11.54 10.73 4.49
N ALA A 434 -10.39 11.42 4.47
CA ALA A 434 -9.16 10.84 3.92
C ALA A 434 -8.79 9.53 4.63
N ALA A 435 -8.91 9.49 5.96
CA ALA A 435 -8.68 8.27 6.73
C ALA A 435 -9.66 7.14 6.38
N PHE A 436 -10.94 7.46 6.22
CA PHE A 436 -11.95 6.50 5.79
C PHE A 436 -11.66 5.92 4.40
N LEU A 437 -11.37 6.76 3.41
CA LEU A 437 -11.10 6.33 2.05
C LEU A 437 -9.82 5.48 1.98
N GLN A 438 -8.76 5.88 2.71
CA GLN A 438 -7.52 5.12 2.74
C GLN A 438 -7.72 3.73 3.37
N ARG A 439 -8.42 3.64 4.50
CA ARG A 439 -8.64 2.36 5.19
C ARG A 439 -9.60 1.44 4.46
N SER A 440 -10.53 2.00 3.70
CA SER A 440 -11.48 1.22 2.90
C SER A 440 -10.83 0.54 1.70
N ARG A 441 -9.64 0.96 1.28
CA ARG A 441 -8.92 0.50 0.09
C ARG A 441 -8.89 -1.01 -0.10
N THR A 442 -8.57 -1.76 0.95
CA THR A 442 -8.46 -3.24 0.90
C THR A 442 -9.78 -3.92 0.54
N TYR A 443 -10.91 -3.25 0.73
CA TYR A 443 -12.26 -3.73 0.40
C TYR A 443 -12.77 -3.18 -0.94
N LEU A 444 -11.97 -2.35 -1.62
CA LEU A 444 -12.29 -1.71 -2.90
C LEU A 444 -11.48 -2.27 -4.07
N ASP A 445 -10.51 -3.15 -3.80
CA ASP A 445 -9.80 -3.89 -4.84
C ASP A 445 -10.78 -4.93 -5.45
N PRO A 446 -11.07 -4.90 -6.77
CA PRO A 446 -12.12 -5.72 -7.39
C PRO A 446 -11.79 -7.22 -7.44
N PHE A 447 -10.56 -7.59 -7.05
CA PHE A 447 -10.08 -8.95 -7.03
C PHE A 447 -9.34 -9.24 -5.73
N VAL A 448 -9.63 -10.38 -5.10
CA VAL A 448 -9.09 -10.77 -3.79
C VAL A 448 -7.59 -11.10 -3.80
N ASP A 449 -7.01 -11.28 -4.98
CA ASP A 449 -5.59 -11.55 -5.21
C ASP A 449 -4.84 -10.35 -5.80
N VAL A 450 -5.46 -9.17 -5.80
CA VAL A 450 -4.85 -7.91 -6.25
C VAL A 450 -4.97 -6.88 -5.14
N SER A 451 -3.85 -6.27 -4.79
CA SER A 451 -3.86 -5.12 -3.91
C SER A 451 -2.98 -4.01 -4.44
N SER A 452 -3.43 -2.78 -4.25
CA SER A 452 -2.62 -1.61 -4.56
C SER A 452 -1.70 -1.22 -3.39
N VAL A 453 -1.87 -1.83 -2.21
CA VAL A 453 -1.06 -1.58 -1.00
C VAL A 453 0.30 -2.28 -1.12
N SER A 454 1.38 -1.49 -1.14
CA SER A 454 2.74 -2.03 -1.18
C SER A 454 2.98 -3.00 -0.01
N GLY A 455 3.44 -4.21 -0.33
CA GLY A 455 3.67 -5.29 0.60
C GLY A 455 2.44 -6.18 0.89
N ALA A 456 1.21 -5.75 0.62
CA ALA A 456 0.02 -6.59 0.86
C ALA A 456 0.02 -7.87 -0.02
N ARG A 457 -0.69 -8.91 0.43
CA ARG A 457 -0.92 -10.11 -0.39
C ARG A 457 -1.62 -9.70 -1.69
N GLY A 458 -1.09 -10.15 -2.83
CA GLY A 458 -1.60 -9.71 -4.13
C GLY A 458 -1.12 -8.33 -4.56
N PHE A 459 -0.16 -7.71 -3.86
CA PHE A 459 0.37 -6.42 -4.27
C PHE A 459 0.81 -6.43 -5.73
N SER A 460 0.23 -5.54 -6.52
CA SER A 460 0.65 -5.27 -7.88
C SER A 460 0.91 -3.79 -8.04
N VAL A 461 2.07 -3.46 -8.61
CA VAL A 461 2.36 -2.09 -9.06
C VAL A 461 1.36 -1.62 -10.12
N PHE A 462 0.66 -2.55 -10.78
CA PHE A 462 -0.39 -2.32 -11.77
C PHE A 462 -1.80 -2.45 -11.18
N ALA A 463 -1.97 -2.50 -9.86
CA ALA A 463 -3.28 -2.69 -9.25
C ALA A 463 -4.30 -1.60 -9.66
N LYS A 464 -3.85 -0.37 -9.94
CA LYS A 464 -4.70 0.67 -10.52
C LYS A 464 -5.19 0.31 -11.92
N ASP A 465 -4.29 -0.18 -12.77
CA ASP A 465 -4.62 -0.60 -14.14
C ASP A 465 -5.54 -1.83 -14.13
N ILE A 466 -5.34 -2.74 -13.17
CA ILE A 466 -6.20 -3.90 -12.96
C ILE A 466 -7.59 -3.49 -12.44
N ALA A 467 -7.67 -2.49 -11.55
CA ALA A 467 -8.96 -1.96 -11.14
C ALA A 467 -9.69 -1.30 -12.32
N TRP A 468 -8.95 -0.57 -13.16
CA TRP A 468 -9.49 0.04 -14.37
C TRP A 468 -10.02 -1.01 -15.37
N ILE A 469 -9.27 -2.07 -15.67
CA ILE A 469 -9.70 -3.11 -16.65
C ILE A 469 -10.94 -3.87 -16.17
N ALA A 470 -11.12 -4.01 -14.85
CA ALA A 470 -12.34 -4.55 -14.25
C ALA A 470 -13.54 -3.62 -14.46
N GLN A 471 -13.37 -2.33 -14.20
CA GLN A 471 -14.45 -1.35 -14.30
C GLN A 471 -14.89 -1.08 -15.72
N GLN A 472 -13.96 -1.09 -16.69
CA GLN A 472 -14.31 -1.00 -18.11
C GLN A 472 -14.98 -2.27 -18.65
N GLY A 473 -15.15 -3.30 -17.82
CA GLY A 473 -15.73 -4.58 -18.24
C GLY A 473 -14.83 -5.36 -19.20
N VAL A 474 -13.56 -4.96 -19.35
CA VAL A 474 -12.60 -5.62 -20.25
C VAL A 474 -12.16 -6.97 -19.66
N SER A 475 -11.98 -7.05 -18.33
CA SER A 475 -11.76 -8.32 -17.62
C SER A 475 -12.55 -8.41 -16.31
N GLY A 476 -13.43 -9.41 -16.21
CA GLY A 476 -14.20 -9.69 -14.98
C GLY A 476 -13.51 -10.63 -13.97
N GLY A 477 -12.30 -11.10 -14.26
CA GLY A 477 -11.59 -12.11 -13.46
C GLY A 477 -12.30 -13.48 -13.40
N TRP A 478 -11.93 -14.28 -12.42
CA TRP A 478 -12.52 -15.59 -12.12
C TRP A 478 -13.33 -15.53 -10.85
N VAL A 479 -14.61 -15.90 -10.93
CA VAL A 479 -15.46 -16.03 -9.74
C VAL A 479 -15.08 -17.31 -8.98
N LEU A 480 -14.78 -17.16 -7.70
CA LEU A 480 -14.51 -18.24 -6.76
C LEU A 480 -15.82 -18.81 -6.18
N PRO A 481 -15.79 -20.02 -5.56
CA PRO A 481 -16.99 -20.65 -5.00
C PRO A 481 -17.72 -19.82 -3.93
N ASP A 482 -17.01 -18.93 -3.23
CA ASP A 482 -17.56 -18.01 -2.23
C ASP A 482 -18.14 -16.71 -2.83
N GLY A 483 -18.13 -16.58 -4.16
CA GLY A 483 -18.61 -15.41 -4.89
C GLY A 483 -17.57 -14.29 -5.05
N SER A 484 -16.41 -14.40 -4.41
CA SER A 484 -15.30 -13.46 -4.60
C SER A 484 -14.64 -13.65 -5.98
N LYS A 485 -13.77 -12.72 -6.40
CA LYS A 485 -13.15 -12.75 -7.73
C LYS A 485 -11.62 -12.71 -7.65
N GLU A 486 -10.93 -13.52 -8.44
CA GLU A 486 -9.47 -13.43 -8.64
C GLU A 486 -9.13 -12.85 -10.02
N TYR A 487 -8.04 -12.10 -10.13
CA TYR A 487 -7.50 -11.57 -11.37
C TYR A 487 -6.37 -12.39 -11.96
N ARG A 488 -5.58 -13.08 -11.13
CA ARG A 488 -4.38 -13.85 -11.48
C ARG A 488 -3.33 -12.99 -12.21
N PRO A 489 -2.77 -11.95 -11.55
CA PRO A 489 -1.96 -10.91 -12.19
C PRO A 489 -0.73 -11.46 -12.94
N VAL A 490 -0.04 -12.45 -12.38
CA VAL A 490 1.20 -13.00 -12.95
C VAL A 490 0.98 -14.12 -13.98
N SER A 491 -0.27 -14.48 -14.28
CA SER A 491 -0.55 -15.46 -15.33
C SER A 491 -0.32 -14.85 -16.72
N PRO A 492 0.28 -15.58 -17.67
CA PRO A 492 0.40 -15.13 -19.04
C PRO A 492 -0.97 -14.89 -19.70
N VAL A 493 -1.06 -13.87 -20.55
CA VAL A 493 -2.21 -13.65 -21.42
C VAL A 493 -2.09 -14.57 -22.64
N THR A 494 -3.08 -15.41 -22.89
CA THR A 494 -3.20 -16.22 -24.10
C THR A 494 -3.86 -15.43 -25.23
N ARG A 495 -3.67 -15.87 -26.48
CA ARG A 495 -4.15 -15.15 -27.68
C ARG A 495 -5.67 -15.04 -27.75
N ASP A 496 -6.39 -16.01 -27.24
CA ASP A 496 -7.85 -15.97 -27.11
C ASP A 496 -8.32 -14.95 -26.05
N VAL A 497 -7.63 -14.87 -24.92
CA VAL A 497 -7.88 -13.84 -23.88
C VAL A 497 -7.57 -12.45 -24.43
N MET A 498 -6.50 -12.30 -25.22
CA MET A 498 -6.19 -11.04 -25.90
C MET A 498 -7.30 -10.63 -26.88
N ALA A 499 -7.86 -11.59 -27.63
CA ALA A 499 -9.00 -11.33 -28.51
C ALA A 499 -10.20 -10.79 -27.72
N ALA A 500 -10.53 -11.45 -26.60
CA ALA A 500 -11.61 -11.02 -25.72
C ALA A 500 -11.36 -9.63 -25.11
N PHE A 501 -10.12 -9.31 -24.71
CA PHE A 501 -9.77 -8.00 -24.18
C PHE A 501 -9.95 -6.89 -25.22
N LEU A 502 -9.41 -7.05 -26.42
CA LEU A 502 -9.53 -6.04 -27.47
C LEU A 502 -10.98 -5.84 -27.95
N TYR A 503 -11.76 -6.93 -28.08
CA TYR A 503 -13.17 -6.81 -28.45
C TYR A 503 -13.99 -6.05 -27.39
N ARG A 504 -13.75 -6.30 -26.10
CA ARG A 504 -14.42 -5.58 -25.01
C ARG A 504 -13.94 -4.14 -24.90
N LEU A 505 -12.65 -3.89 -25.10
CA LEU A 505 -12.08 -2.54 -25.12
C LEU A 505 -12.68 -1.69 -26.26
N ALA A 506 -12.99 -2.30 -27.40
CA ALA A 506 -13.70 -1.65 -28.51
C ALA A 506 -15.19 -1.38 -28.25
N GLY A 507 -15.70 -1.65 -27.03
CA GLY A 507 -17.11 -1.47 -26.68
C GLY A 507 -18.02 -2.58 -27.19
N GLN A 508 -17.47 -3.77 -27.47
CA GLN A 508 -18.22 -4.94 -27.94
C GLN A 508 -19.06 -4.66 -29.20
N PRO A 509 -18.45 -4.19 -30.30
CA PRO A 509 -19.19 -3.77 -31.49
C PRO A 509 -20.07 -4.90 -32.02
N GLU A 510 -21.24 -4.55 -32.56
CA GLU A 510 -22.10 -5.53 -33.23
C GLU A 510 -21.32 -6.21 -34.37
N TYR A 511 -21.22 -7.54 -34.28
CA TYR A 511 -20.47 -8.35 -35.22
C TYR A 511 -21.12 -9.73 -35.31
N THR A 512 -21.39 -10.17 -36.53
CA THR A 512 -21.87 -11.51 -36.82
C THR A 512 -20.71 -12.34 -37.36
N PRO A 513 -20.20 -13.35 -36.62
CA PRO A 513 -19.11 -14.18 -37.11
C PRO A 513 -19.59 -15.05 -38.30
N PRO A 514 -18.69 -15.42 -39.21
CA PRO A 514 -19.03 -16.25 -40.36
C PRO A 514 -19.58 -17.63 -39.95
N ALA A 515 -20.29 -18.32 -40.86
CA ALA A 515 -20.80 -19.67 -40.58
C ALA A 515 -19.68 -20.72 -40.45
N GLY A 516 -18.52 -20.44 -41.05
CA GLY A 516 -17.30 -21.25 -40.94
C GLY A 516 -16.17 -20.43 -40.33
N SER A 517 -15.30 -21.08 -39.57
CA SER A 517 -14.19 -20.37 -38.94
C SER A 517 -13.14 -19.94 -39.97
N PRO A 518 -12.60 -18.70 -39.86
CA PRO A 518 -11.43 -18.30 -40.64
C PRO A 518 -10.16 -19.06 -40.23
N PHE A 519 -10.17 -19.71 -39.05
CA PHE A 519 -9.02 -20.44 -38.52
C PHE A 519 -9.33 -21.93 -38.30
N ILE A 520 -8.42 -22.79 -38.73
CA ILE A 520 -8.61 -24.25 -38.72
C ILE A 520 -8.67 -24.86 -37.32
N ASP A 521 -8.06 -24.18 -36.34
CA ASP A 521 -7.89 -24.61 -34.95
C ASP A 521 -8.85 -23.88 -33.99
N VAL A 522 -9.80 -23.10 -34.52
CA VAL A 522 -10.84 -22.42 -33.75
C VAL A 522 -12.21 -22.86 -34.27
N PRO A 523 -12.81 -23.93 -33.74
CA PRO A 523 -14.15 -24.35 -34.14
C PRO A 523 -15.19 -23.28 -33.76
N VAL A 524 -16.32 -23.23 -34.48
CA VAL A 524 -17.39 -22.24 -34.23
C VAL A 524 -18.01 -22.34 -32.82
N SER A 525 -17.82 -23.48 -32.15
CA SER A 525 -18.23 -23.72 -30.75
C SER A 525 -17.21 -23.23 -29.71
N TYR A 526 -16.08 -22.65 -30.14
CA TYR A 526 -15.03 -22.20 -29.24
C TYR A 526 -15.49 -20.98 -28.40
N PRO A 527 -15.22 -20.91 -27.08
CA PRO A 527 -15.72 -19.86 -26.19
C PRO A 527 -15.40 -18.40 -26.58
N PHE A 528 -14.42 -18.18 -27.45
CA PHE A 528 -14.04 -16.87 -27.98
C PHE A 528 -14.06 -16.79 -29.52
N TYR A 529 -14.83 -17.66 -30.17
CA TYR A 529 -14.91 -17.73 -31.63
C TYR A 529 -15.31 -16.39 -32.27
N LYS A 530 -16.28 -15.70 -31.66
CA LYS A 530 -16.79 -14.41 -32.14
C LYS A 530 -15.68 -13.36 -32.12
N GLU A 531 -15.00 -13.21 -30.99
CA GLU A 531 -13.94 -12.23 -30.77
C GLU A 531 -12.75 -12.51 -31.69
N ILE A 532 -12.32 -13.77 -31.78
CA ILE A 532 -11.21 -14.16 -32.67
C ILE A 532 -11.55 -13.86 -34.14
N SER A 533 -12.77 -14.15 -34.58
CA SER A 533 -13.22 -13.85 -35.95
C SER A 533 -13.33 -12.36 -36.21
N TRP A 534 -13.76 -11.58 -35.20
CA TRP A 534 -13.79 -10.13 -35.28
C TRP A 534 -12.39 -9.56 -35.50
N LEU A 535 -11.38 -9.97 -34.71
CA LEU A 535 -9.99 -9.54 -34.91
C LEU A 535 -9.45 -9.84 -36.31
N ALA A 536 -9.85 -10.98 -36.89
CA ALA A 536 -9.48 -11.33 -38.25
C ALA A 536 -10.14 -10.40 -39.28
N SER A 537 -11.42 -10.10 -39.10
CA SER A 537 -12.17 -9.21 -40.00
C SER A 537 -11.74 -7.75 -39.96
N THR A 538 -11.08 -7.34 -38.88
CA THR A 538 -10.56 -5.97 -38.69
C THR A 538 -9.05 -5.89 -38.88
N ASP A 539 -8.42 -6.91 -39.48
CA ASP A 539 -6.98 -6.98 -39.76
C ASP A 539 -6.06 -6.81 -38.53
N ILE A 540 -6.58 -7.04 -37.32
CA ILE A 540 -5.78 -6.99 -36.09
C ILE A 540 -4.92 -8.26 -35.98
N SER A 541 -5.45 -9.42 -36.39
CA SER A 541 -4.72 -10.69 -36.39
C SER A 541 -5.07 -11.56 -37.60
N ALA A 542 -4.06 -11.85 -38.43
CA ALA A 542 -4.19 -12.73 -39.60
C ALA A 542 -3.90 -14.23 -39.33
N GLY A 543 -3.43 -14.58 -38.13
CA GLY A 543 -2.99 -15.95 -37.81
C GLY A 543 -1.71 -16.37 -38.54
N TRP A 544 -1.45 -17.68 -38.58
CA TRP A 544 -0.31 -18.28 -39.28
C TRP A 544 -0.77 -19.16 -40.44
N PRO A 545 -0.03 -19.18 -41.56
CA PRO A 545 -0.32 -20.10 -42.65
C PRO A 545 -0.12 -21.56 -42.18
N ALA A 546 -1.12 -22.39 -42.44
CA ALA A 546 -1.16 -23.81 -42.17
C ALA A 546 -1.65 -24.53 -43.44
N GLY A 547 -0.77 -24.60 -44.44
CA GLY A 547 -1.11 -25.06 -45.78
C GLY A 547 -1.85 -23.97 -46.57
N ASP A 548 -3.03 -24.32 -47.09
CA ASP A 548 -3.97 -23.44 -47.80
C ASP A 548 -4.97 -22.73 -46.87
N ARG A 549 -4.83 -22.91 -45.55
CA ARG A 549 -5.67 -22.30 -44.52
C ARG A 549 -4.80 -21.63 -43.44
N TRP A 550 -5.44 -21.01 -42.44
CA TRP A 550 -4.76 -20.29 -41.36
C TRP A 550 -5.09 -20.89 -40.00
N GLU A 551 -4.15 -20.87 -39.07
CA GLU A 551 -4.36 -21.21 -37.65
C GLU A 551 -4.19 -19.98 -36.76
N TYR A 552 -4.94 -19.91 -35.66
CA TYR A 552 -4.91 -18.79 -34.72
C TYR A 552 -4.07 -19.06 -33.47
N ARG A 553 -3.93 -20.32 -33.06
CA ARG A 553 -3.27 -20.78 -31.83
C ARG A 553 -3.85 -20.13 -30.56
N PRO A 554 -5.14 -20.33 -30.25
CA PRO A 554 -5.85 -19.58 -29.21
C PRO A 554 -5.22 -19.70 -27.82
N GLY A 555 -4.71 -20.89 -27.45
CA GLY A 555 -4.07 -21.12 -26.16
C GLY A 555 -2.60 -20.70 -26.05
N ALA A 556 -1.98 -20.18 -27.12
CA ALA A 556 -0.59 -19.74 -27.06
C ALA A 556 -0.48 -18.42 -26.28
N ALA A 557 0.57 -18.30 -25.44
CA ALA A 557 0.86 -17.06 -24.74
C ALA A 557 1.22 -15.93 -25.73
N VAL A 558 0.77 -14.71 -25.44
CA VAL A 558 1.13 -13.51 -26.20
C VAL A 558 2.49 -13.03 -25.71
N THR A 559 3.48 -13.03 -26.61
CA THR A 559 4.79 -12.40 -26.39
C THR A 559 4.70 -10.89 -26.58
N ARG A 560 5.69 -10.16 -26.06
CA ARG A 560 5.67 -8.68 -26.07
C ARG A 560 5.69 -8.08 -27.46
N ASP A 561 6.48 -8.65 -28.37
CA ASP A 561 6.50 -8.24 -29.77
C ASP A 561 5.14 -8.44 -30.47
N VAL A 562 4.50 -9.58 -30.22
CA VAL A 562 3.16 -9.88 -30.73
C VAL A 562 2.12 -8.94 -30.10
N MET A 563 2.24 -8.60 -28.81
CA MET A 563 1.41 -7.59 -28.16
C MET A 563 1.58 -6.21 -28.82
N ALA A 564 2.80 -5.80 -29.18
CA ALA A 564 3.03 -4.56 -29.90
C ALA A 564 2.26 -4.52 -31.24
N ALA A 565 2.33 -5.61 -32.00
CA ALA A 565 1.59 -5.75 -33.25
C ALA A 565 0.07 -5.66 -33.04
N PHE A 566 -0.46 -6.33 -32.02
CA PHE A 566 -1.88 -6.26 -31.66
C PHE A 566 -2.32 -4.82 -31.35
N LEU A 567 -1.60 -4.13 -30.46
CA LEU A 567 -2.00 -2.78 -30.01
C LEU A 567 -1.85 -1.73 -31.11
N TYR A 568 -0.78 -1.80 -31.91
CA TYR A 568 -0.56 -0.90 -33.04
C TYR A 568 -1.68 -1.03 -34.08
N ARG A 569 -2.07 -2.26 -34.43
CA ARG A 569 -3.17 -2.50 -35.38
C ARG A 569 -4.52 -2.12 -34.80
N PHE A 570 -4.77 -2.41 -33.52
CA PHE A 570 -5.98 -1.98 -32.82
C PHE A 570 -6.13 -0.45 -32.83
N ALA A 571 -5.01 0.30 -32.72
CA ALA A 571 -4.98 1.75 -32.84
C ALA A 571 -5.17 2.28 -34.28
N GLY A 572 -5.51 1.42 -35.25
CA GLY A 572 -5.71 1.79 -36.64
C GLY A 572 -4.43 1.84 -37.48
N SER A 573 -3.33 1.24 -37.01
CA SER A 573 -2.02 1.27 -37.67
C SER A 573 -1.56 2.69 -38.03
N PRO A 574 -1.45 3.60 -37.04
CA PRO A 574 -1.16 5.00 -37.29
C PRO A 574 0.15 5.17 -38.06
N ALA A 575 0.18 6.12 -39.00
CA ALA A 575 1.40 6.45 -39.74
C ALA A 575 2.52 6.81 -38.75
N PHE A 576 3.60 6.03 -38.78
CA PHE A 576 4.70 6.15 -37.84
C PHE A 576 6.01 5.78 -38.53
N ASP A 577 6.93 6.73 -38.58
CA ASP A 577 8.28 6.52 -39.07
C ASP A 577 9.18 6.12 -37.89
N PRO A 578 9.61 4.85 -37.80
CA PRO A 578 10.42 4.42 -36.69
C PRO A 578 11.81 5.08 -36.75
N PRO A 579 12.41 5.42 -35.59
CA PRO A 579 13.70 6.07 -35.55
C PRO A 579 14.80 5.19 -36.17
N THR A 580 15.91 5.79 -36.60
CA THR A 580 17.08 5.03 -37.09
C THR A 580 17.93 4.43 -35.97
N THR A 581 17.55 4.67 -34.72
CA THR A 581 18.17 4.12 -33.52
C THR A 581 17.06 3.59 -32.61
N SER A 582 17.17 2.34 -32.19
CA SER A 582 16.20 1.74 -31.28
C SER A 582 16.26 2.39 -29.89
N ALA A 583 15.08 2.65 -29.31
CA ALA A 583 14.95 3.01 -27.90
C ALA A 583 15.31 1.85 -26.95
N PHE A 584 15.38 0.62 -27.49
CA PHE A 584 15.67 -0.59 -26.75
C PHE A 584 16.92 -1.28 -27.30
N ARG A 585 17.85 -1.61 -26.41
CA ARG A 585 19.12 -2.23 -26.76
C ARG A 585 18.96 -3.59 -27.45
N ASP A 586 17.97 -4.37 -27.03
CA ASP A 586 17.72 -5.75 -27.48
C ASP A 586 16.72 -5.84 -28.65
N VAL A 587 16.42 -4.73 -29.32
CA VAL A 587 15.57 -4.69 -30.51
C VAL A 587 16.36 -4.09 -31.67
N GLY A 588 16.76 -4.95 -32.61
CA GLY A 588 17.41 -4.54 -33.86
C GLY A 588 16.44 -3.86 -34.83
N LEU A 589 16.99 -3.02 -35.73
CA LEU A 589 16.21 -2.33 -36.77
C LEU A 589 15.58 -3.31 -37.78
N ASP A 590 16.13 -4.52 -37.87
CA ASP A 590 15.68 -5.64 -38.71
C ASP A 590 14.63 -6.54 -38.01
N HIS A 591 14.28 -6.24 -36.75
CA HIS A 591 13.26 -7.00 -36.04
C HIS A 591 11.90 -6.90 -36.77
N PRO A 592 11.15 -8.00 -36.99
CA PRO A 592 9.90 -7.98 -37.75
C PRO A 592 8.84 -7.00 -37.23
N PHE A 593 8.85 -6.75 -35.93
CA PHE A 593 7.95 -5.81 -35.24
C PHE A 593 8.65 -4.52 -34.76
N TYR A 594 9.79 -4.15 -35.37
CA TYR A 594 10.56 -2.97 -34.96
C TYR A 594 9.69 -1.71 -34.93
N ARG A 595 8.87 -1.51 -35.97
CA ARG A 595 7.99 -0.33 -36.09
C ARG A 595 6.99 -0.24 -34.95
N GLU A 596 6.28 -1.34 -34.67
CA GLU A 596 5.23 -1.39 -33.65
C GLU A 596 5.81 -1.25 -32.24
N ILE A 597 6.97 -1.86 -31.99
CA ILE A 597 7.70 -1.72 -30.72
C ILE A 597 8.16 -0.26 -30.53
N SER A 598 8.72 0.37 -31.56
CA SER A 598 9.14 1.77 -31.52
C SER A 598 7.96 2.73 -31.34
N TRP A 599 6.81 2.44 -31.96
CA TRP A 599 5.59 3.23 -31.76
C TRP A 599 5.09 3.16 -30.31
N LEU A 600 5.07 1.96 -29.70
CA LEU A 600 4.69 1.84 -28.28
C LEU A 600 5.59 2.64 -27.35
N ALA A 601 6.88 2.76 -27.67
CA ALA A 601 7.81 3.58 -26.90
C ALA A 601 7.51 5.08 -27.07
N ALA A 602 7.34 5.53 -28.32
CA ALA A 602 7.04 6.92 -28.63
C ALA A 602 5.67 7.38 -28.07
N ALA A 603 4.69 6.48 -28.00
CA ALA A 603 3.38 6.72 -27.42
C ALA A 603 3.36 6.57 -25.88
N GLU A 604 4.51 6.35 -25.24
CA GLU A 604 4.64 6.12 -23.78
C GLU A 604 3.84 4.93 -23.24
N ILE A 605 3.43 4.01 -24.11
CA ILE A 605 2.73 2.79 -23.72
C ILE A 605 3.73 1.81 -23.08
N SER A 606 4.95 1.71 -23.62
CA SER A 606 6.02 0.84 -23.08
C SER A 606 7.35 1.59 -22.90
N ALA A 607 7.88 1.58 -21.67
CA ALA A 607 9.21 2.10 -21.34
C ALA A 607 10.32 1.03 -21.34
N GLY A 608 9.97 -0.26 -21.45
CA GLY A 608 10.93 -1.37 -21.32
C GLY A 608 11.48 -1.54 -19.90
N TRP A 609 12.57 -2.30 -19.77
CA TRP A 609 13.31 -2.50 -18.51
C TRP A 609 14.64 -1.77 -18.56
N VAL A 610 14.81 -0.79 -17.68
CA VAL A 610 16.11 -0.14 -17.47
C VAL A 610 17.11 -1.20 -16.99
N VAL A 611 18.17 -1.39 -17.76
CA VAL A 611 19.27 -2.33 -17.48
C VAL A 611 20.56 -1.62 -17.07
N SER A 612 20.71 -0.35 -17.46
CA SER A 612 21.71 0.59 -16.96
C SER A 612 21.22 2.01 -17.20
N GLU A 613 21.90 3.02 -16.65
CA GLU A 613 21.54 4.43 -16.86
C GLU A 613 21.36 4.75 -18.36
N GLY A 614 20.18 5.24 -18.73
CA GLY A 614 19.84 5.58 -20.11
C GLY A 614 19.66 4.39 -21.09
N VAL A 615 19.72 3.14 -20.62
CA VAL A 615 19.62 1.94 -21.48
C VAL A 615 18.51 1.02 -21.00
N SER A 616 17.59 0.69 -21.91
CA SER A 616 16.46 -0.20 -21.64
C SER A 616 16.40 -1.38 -22.60
N ASP A 617 15.93 -2.53 -22.11
CA ASP A 617 15.57 -3.71 -22.91
C ASP A 617 14.04 -3.80 -23.08
N TYR A 618 13.55 -4.22 -24.25
CA TYR A 618 12.15 -4.49 -24.52
C TYR A 618 11.76 -5.95 -24.27
N ARG A 619 12.69 -6.91 -24.39
CA ARG A 619 12.46 -8.36 -24.24
C ARG A 619 11.35 -8.89 -25.16
N PRO A 620 11.48 -8.77 -26.50
CA PRO A 620 10.40 -9.05 -27.47
C PRO A 620 9.77 -10.44 -27.32
N GLY A 621 10.57 -11.48 -27.09
CA GLY A 621 10.08 -12.86 -26.95
C GLY A 621 9.50 -13.23 -25.58
N ALA A 622 9.50 -12.33 -24.59
CA ALA A 622 8.96 -12.63 -23.26
C ALA A 622 7.41 -12.63 -23.28
N PRO A 623 6.74 -13.58 -22.61
CA PRO A 623 5.28 -13.56 -22.49
C PRO A 623 4.81 -12.35 -21.67
N VAL A 624 3.63 -11.84 -22.01
CA VAL A 624 2.99 -10.73 -21.28
C VAL A 624 2.06 -11.30 -20.22
N THR A 625 2.29 -10.92 -18.96
CA THR A 625 1.40 -11.25 -17.84
C THR A 625 0.16 -10.36 -17.82
N ARG A 626 -0.91 -10.81 -17.17
CA ARG A 626 -2.22 -10.12 -17.15
C ARG A 626 -2.16 -8.74 -16.50
N ASP A 627 -1.33 -8.55 -15.49
CA ASP A 627 -1.12 -7.26 -14.83
C ASP A 627 -0.43 -6.24 -15.74
N VAL A 628 0.63 -6.66 -16.43
CA VAL A 628 1.34 -5.85 -17.43
C VAL A 628 0.43 -5.53 -18.61
N MET A 629 -0.40 -6.49 -19.06
CA MET A 629 -1.39 -6.24 -20.10
C MET A 629 -2.43 -5.19 -19.69
N ALA A 630 -2.89 -5.20 -18.43
CA ALA A 630 -3.81 -4.18 -17.94
C ALA A 630 -3.21 -2.77 -18.07
N ALA A 631 -1.93 -2.62 -17.70
CA ALA A 631 -1.23 -1.35 -17.83
C ALA A 631 -1.08 -0.90 -19.30
N PHE A 632 -0.81 -1.83 -20.21
CA PHE A 632 -0.73 -1.50 -21.64
C PHE A 632 -2.07 -1.05 -22.21
N LEU A 633 -3.15 -1.78 -21.93
CA LEU A 633 -4.49 -1.44 -22.41
C LEU A 633 -4.98 -0.11 -21.82
N HIS A 634 -4.71 0.16 -20.53
CA HIS A 634 -5.08 1.42 -19.90
C HIS A 634 -4.31 2.63 -20.45
N ARG A 635 -3.02 2.46 -20.81
CA ARG A 635 -2.26 3.52 -21.50
C ARG A 635 -2.73 3.73 -22.93
N LEU A 636 -3.04 2.65 -23.64
CA LEU A 636 -3.59 2.72 -24.99
C LEU A 636 -4.94 3.44 -25.01
N ASP A 637 -5.83 3.12 -24.07
CA ASP A 637 -7.14 3.77 -23.98
C ASP A 637 -7.04 5.30 -23.84
N ARG A 638 -6.12 5.77 -22.98
CA ARG A 638 -5.83 7.21 -22.82
C ARG A 638 -5.31 7.89 -24.10
N LEU A 639 -4.64 7.14 -24.98
CA LEU A 639 -4.21 7.65 -26.28
C LEU A 639 -5.38 7.77 -27.26
N LEU A 640 -6.33 6.83 -27.20
CA LEU A 640 -7.47 6.74 -28.11
C LEU A 640 -8.64 7.64 -27.69
N THR A 641 -8.70 8.05 -26.42
CA THR A 641 -9.75 8.90 -25.84
C THR A 641 -9.15 10.19 -25.25
N PRO A 642 -9.02 11.26 -26.07
CA PRO A 642 -8.40 12.52 -25.65
C PRO A 642 -9.20 13.33 -24.63
#